data_AF-A0A7S0FLU4-F1
#
_entry.id   AF-A0A7S0FLU4-F1
#
_cell.length_a   1.000
_cell.length_b   1.000
_cell.length_c   1.000
_cell.angle_alpha   90.00
_cell.angle_beta   90.00
_cell.angle_gamma   90.00
#
_symmetry.space_group_name_H-M   'P 1'
#
loop_
_entity.id
_entity.type
_entity.pdbx_description
1 polymer ?
#
loop_
_entity_poly.entity_id
_entity_poly.type
_entity_poly.pdbx_seq_one_letter_code
_entity_poly.pdbx_strand_id
1 'polypeptide(L)'
;ELDIIHLMRSVLKGMGGKDLARRWQTATNALHAVRLSCVTKPEVLERLRGAGGLTLVVDAWKAGGHVADVAHECCGLALMMAPCHVRAVAVAGAADCSLSTWQRFGQDSGRGLLTQCAAEITLLCLPHLPDRPTVLPKLAAESLRALTSVGPMGAVGALLKALSRLASDTKLAPELTSLGVAELSLAVIEDERWGQELVLRRLAAEAYAKPISALAELRQHGPSSPVAPQTPRNPGIPARQLQVPSAQPPLALPQELPEAAITAQAAVATGTEPTFDAVACASALRRRLEAWRARITGKEAAFLNEGDVEPLRFDADFESGSLGPVIRLGPREYEIRLLSDTAGQATYVQWFCFRLRGMTAGEPYTFHLSNLLKPGSLFEEGCQPVLFSKLRKESTGLGWARQGADVAYYPYNDAGKRHCVSFDVSFPFDGDEVFLAHAVPYTHSDLLADLARWPDVPRRPITRSLGGRDILSLSAGADDAPRVVVVARAHPGETHASWVMRGVLEFLLGGSEDAQACQQAMHWLLVPMLNPDGVATGRTRTNLDGVDLNRHHHDDLAPETRGLRATLEDEVRLGQPLAFVDIHSHSRRRGIFAIANGSDADPLVERLAARTRLLDAAGTNRNEVRAQDEGVGRVAAARLGFRYSVTLESSLCARHSSLGEQHLSLEDLVSCGAALCMALLDLARAPPPPAPEGGL
;
A
#
# COMPACT_ATOMS: atom_id res chain seq x y z
N GLU A 1 -33.22 -36.07 -12.84
CA GLU A 1 -32.45 -34.80 -12.83
C GLU A 1 -33.45 -33.66 -12.80
N LEU A 2 -33.33 -32.74 -11.84
CA LEU A 2 -34.22 -31.59 -11.77
C LEU A 2 -33.87 -30.65 -12.93
N ASP A 3 -34.83 -30.37 -13.83
CA ASP A 3 -34.65 -29.30 -14.82
C ASP A 3 -34.78 -27.97 -14.09
N ILE A 4 -33.65 -27.49 -13.55
CA ILE A 4 -33.55 -26.24 -12.79
C ILE A 4 -34.06 -25.04 -13.60
N ILE A 5 -33.96 -25.07 -14.93
CA ILE A 5 -34.42 -23.99 -15.80
C ILE A 5 -35.94 -24.06 -15.93
N HIS A 6 -36.50 -25.26 -16.08
CA HIS A 6 -37.94 -25.46 -16.04
C HIS A 6 -38.55 -25.06 -14.70
N LEU A 7 -37.88 -25.39 -13.59
CA LEU A 7 -38.34 -25.01 -12.25
C LEU A 7 -38.36 -23.49 -12.08
N MET A 8 -37.27 -22.80 -12.44
CA MET A 8 -37.19 -21.34 -12.41
C MET A 8 -38.25 -20.67 -13.30
N ARG A 9 -38.46 -21.17 -14.53
CA ARG A 9 -39.51 -20.65 -15.43
C ARG A 9 -40.92 -20.92 -14.91
N SER A 10 -41.12 -21.98 -14.14
CA SER A 10 -42.42 -22.30 -13.55
C SER A 10 -42.76 -21.32 -12.42
N VAL A 11 -41.77 -20.85 -11.65
CA VAL A 11 -41.95 -19.76 -10.68
C VAL A 11 -42.48 -18.50 -11.36
N LEU A 12 -41.92 -18.13 -12.53
CA LEU A 12 -42.35 -16.96 -13.31
C LEU A 12 -43.81 -17.02 -13.75
N LYS A 13 -44.30 -18.22 -14.06
CA LYS A 13 -45.68 -18.45 -14.50
C LYS A 13 -46.69 -18.44 -13.34
N GLY A 14 -46.27 -18.13 -12.12
CA GLY A 14 -47.14 -18.05 -10.95
C GLY A 14 -47.40 -19.41 -10.32
N MET A 15 -46.34 -20.21 -10.14
CA MET A 15 -46.41 -21.48 -9.41
C MET A 15 -47.07 -21.28 -8.05
N GLY A 16 -48.05 -22.12 -7.70
CA GLY A 16 -48.86 -21.95 -6.49
C GLY A 16 -50.24 -21.32 -6.72
N GLY A 17 -50.55 -20.87 -7.94
CA GLY A 17 -51.90 -20.45 -8.34
C GLY A 17 -52.23 -19.00 -7.94
N LYS A 18 -53.52 -18.71 -7.71
CA LYS A 18 -54.02 -17.35 -7.41
C LYS A 18 -53.82 -16.93 -5.93
N ASP A 19 -53.50 -17.88 -5.05
CA ASP A 19 -53.23 -17.60 -3.63
C ASP A 19 -51.80 -17.06 -3.44
N LEU A 20 -51.68 -15.87 -2.84
CA LEU A 20 -50.40 -15.17 -2.70
C LEU A 20 -49.44 -15.88 -1.74
N ALA A 21 -49.91 -16.36 -0.59
CA ALA A 21 -49.04 -16.99 0.41
C ALA A 21 -48.50 -18.32 -0.11
N ARG A 22 -49.36 -19.13 -0.76
CA ARG A 22 -48.96 -20.39 -1.37
C ARG A 22 -47.98 -20.17 -2.51
N ARG A 23 -48.18 -19.12 -3.30
CA ARG A 23 -47.28 -18.72 -4.39
C ARG A 23 -45.90 -18.31 -3.88
N TRP A 24 -45.83 -17.54 -2.79
CA TRP A 24 -44.55 -17.12 -2.20
C TRP A 24 -43.77 -18.28 -1.62
N GLN A 25 -44.43 -19.14 -0.83
CA GLN A 25 -43.79 -20.32 -0.26
C GLN A 25 -43.25 -21.27 -1.35
N THR A 26 -44.01 -21.45 -2.42
CA THR A 26 -43.59 -22.31 -3.54
C THR A 26 -42.37 -21.71 -4.27
N ALA A 27 -42.33 -20.38 -4.41
CA ALA A 27 -41.18 -19.68 -4.99
C ALA A 27 -39.92 -19.81 -4.11
N THR A 28 -40.03 -19.62 -2.79
CA THR A 28 -38.92 -19.79 -1.84
C THR A 28 -38.31 -21.19 -1.92
N ASN A 29 -39.16 -22.22 -1.86
CA ASN A 29 -38.70 -23.61 -1.87
C ASN A 29 -38.01 -23.98 -3.19
N ALA A 30 -38.50 -23.46 -4.30
CA ALA A 30 -37.89 -23.66 -5.62
C ALA A 30 -36.49 -23.01 -5.71
N LEU A 31 -36.36 -21.76 -5.26
CA LEU A 31 -35.08 -21.04 -5.27
C LEU A 31 -34.03 -21.68 -4.35
N HIS A 32 -34.45 -22.12 -3.16
CA HIS A 32 -33.58 -22.85 -2.23
C HIS A 32 -33.07 -24.16 -2.83
N ALA A 33 -33.93 -24.95 -3.48
CA ALA A 33 -33.52 -26.18 -4.14
C ALA A 33 -32.49 -25.92 -5.27
N VAL A 34 -32.63 -24.83 -6.03
CA VAL A 34 -31.64 -24.43 -7.05
C VAL A 34 -30.32 -24.01 -6.41
N ARG A 35 -30.34 -23.27 -5.29
CA ARG A 35 -29.14 -22.82 -4.58
C ARG A 35 -28.30 -23.99 -4.07
N LEU A 36 -28.91 -24.92 -3.33
CA LEU A 36 -28.22 -26.12 -2.83
C LEU A 36 -27.63 -26.99 -3.95
N SER A 37 -28.32 -27.06 -5.09
CA SER A 37 -27.85 -27.81 -6.25
C SER A 37 -26.61 -27.17 -6.89
N CYS A 38 -26.51 -25.84 -6.91
CA CYS A 38 -25.35 -25.13 -7.43
C CYS A 38 -24.12 -25.24 -6.52
N VAL A 39 -24.32 -25.29 -5.20
CA VAL A 39 -23.23 -25.48 -4.21
C VAL A 39 -22.56 -26.84 -4.38
N THR A 40 -23.37 -27.87 -4.62
CA THR A 40 -22.90 -29.27 -4.63
C THR A 40 -22.46 -29.77 -6.00
N LYS A 41 -22.91 -29.14 -7.10
CA LYS A 41 -22.63 -29.57 -8.47
C LYS A 41 -22.24 -28.40 -9.37
N PRO A 42 -20.96 -28.23 -9.71
CA PRO A 42 -20.50 -27.07 -10.46
C PRO A 42 -21.08 -26.95 -11.89
N GLU A 43 -21.42 -28.07 -12.51
CA GLU A 43 -22.09 -28.14 -13.83
C GLU A 43 -23.51 -27.54 -13.84
N VAL A 44 -24.20 -27.56 -12.70
CA VAL A 44 -25.54 -26.97 -12.54
C VAL A 44 -25.46 -25.44 -12.56
N LEU A 45 -24.41 -24.88 -11.96
CA LEU A 45 -24.13 -23.45 -11.97
C LEU A 45 -23.80 -22.95 -13.39
N GLU A 46 -23.02 -23.71 -14.16
CA GLU A 46 -22.71 -23.35 -15.56
C GLU A 46 -23.94 -23.47 -16.48
N ARG A 47 -24.80 -24.47 -16.27
CA ARG A 47 -26.09 -24.57 -16.98
C ARG A 47 -27.03 -23.41 -16.64
N LEU A 48 -27.06 -22.98 -15.37
CA LEU A 48 -27.84 -21.80 -14.95
C LEU A 48 -27.31 -20.52 -15.62
N ARG A 49 -25.97 -20.34 -15.70
CA ARG A 49 -25.34 -19.24 -16.44
C ARG A 49 -25.71 -19.26 -17.93
N GLY A 50 -25.66 -20.41 -18.58
CA GLY A 50 -25.98 -20.56 -20.00
C GLY A 50 -27.46 -20.35 -20.37
N ALA A 51 -28.38 -20.48 -19.40
CA ALA A 51 -29.83 -20.43 -19.65
C ALA A 51 -30.50 -19.08 -19.31
N GLY A 52 -29.72 -18.02 -19.13
CA GLY A 52 -30.19 -16.68 -18.79
C GLY A 52 -29.72 -16.17 -17.42
N GLY A 53 -28.98 -16.98 -16.67
CA GLY A 53 -28.20 -16.56 -15.51
C GLY A 53 -28.95 -15.66 -14.51
N LEU A 54 -28.34 -14.53 -14.17
CA LEU A 54 -28.84 -13.59 -13.16
C LEU A 54 -30.19 -12.97 -13.54
N THR A 55 -30.48 -12.79 -14.83
CA THR A 55 -31.78 -12.27 -15.30
C THR A 55 -32.93 -13.19 -14.89
N LEU A 56 -32.71 -14.51 -14.94
CA LEU A 56 -33.71 -15.50 -14.52
C LEU A 56 -33.97 -15.44 -13.00
N VAL A 57 -32.96 -15.06 -12.21
CA VAL A 57 -33.07 -14.86 -10.75
C VAL A 57 -33.84 -13.56 -10.43
N VAL A 58 -33.59 -12.47 -11.17
CA VAL A 58 -34.35 -11.20 -11.04
C VAL A 58 -35.83 -11.41 -11.30
N ASP A 59 -36.17 -12.14 -12.36
CA ASP A 59 -37.56 -12.34 -12.74
C ASP A 59 -38.29 -13.25 -11.74
N ALA A 60 -37.59 -14.25 -11.19
CA ALA A 60 -38.12 -15.12 -10.13
C ALA A 60 -38.41 -14.34 -8.84
N TRP A 61 -37.53 -13.41 -8.47
CA TRP A 61 -37.75 -12.48 -7.36
C TRP A 61 -39.01 -11.63 -7.55
N LYS A 62 -39.18 -10.99 -8.72
CA LYS A 62 -40.36 -10.16 -9.03
C LYS A 62 -41.66 -10.96 -9.01
N ALA A 63 -41.63 -12.20 -9.47
CA ALA A 63 -42.79 -13.10 -9.46
C ALA A 63 -43.14 -13.65 -8.07
N GLY A 64 -42.17 -13.65 -7.14
CA GLY A 64 -42.23 -14.21 -5.78
C GLY A 64 -42.71 -13.26 -4.68
N GLY A 65 -43.12 -12.03 -5.01
CA GLY A 65 -43.87 -11.15 -4.10
C GLY A 65 -43.06 -10.37 -3.06
N HIS A 66 -41.75 -10.26 -3.24
CA HIS A 66 -40.89 -9.40 -2.43
C HIS A 66 -40.83 -9.71 -0.92
N VAL A 67 -40.90 -10.99 -0.54
CA VAL A 67 -40.81 -11.43 0.87
C VAL A 67 -39.38 -11.83 1.28
N ALA A 68 -39.08 -11.75 2.58
CA ALA A 68 -37.74 -11.92 3.15
C ALA A 68 -37.04 -13.22 2.73
N ASP A 69 -37.75 -14.33 2.74
CA ASP A 69 -37.17 -15.65 2.45
C ASP A 69 -36.80 -15.80 0.97
N VAL A 70 -37.65 -15.30 0.06
CA VAL A 70 -37.35 -15.28 -1.39
C VAL A 70 -36.15 -14.37 -1.66
N ALA A 71 -36.03 -13.27 -0.90
CA ALA A 71 -34.90 -12.34 -0.99
C ALA A 71 -33.57 -13.01 -0.58
N HIS A 72 -33.59 -13.78 0.51
CA HIS A 72 -32.39 -14.47 1.02
C HIS A 72 -31.84 -15.47 0.00
N GLU A 73 -32.71 -16.28 -0.61
CA GLU A 73 -32.28 -17.31 -1.59
C GLU A 73 -31.72 -16.69 -2.88
N CYS A 74 -32.32 -15.61 -3.36
CA CYS A 74 -31.83 -14.86 -4.52
C CYS A 74 -30.43 -14.25 -4.28
N CYS A 75 -30.16 -13.75 -3.06
CA CYS A 75 -28.84 -13.21 -2.70
C CYS A 75 -27.75 -14.29 -2.73
N GLY A 76 -28.01 -15.48 -2.20
CA GLY A 76 -27.02 -16.57 -2.23
C GLY A 76 -26.71 -17.07 -3.64
N LEU A 77 -27.72 -17.19 -4.51
CA LEU A 77 -27.51 -17.54 -5.92
C LEU A 77 -26.69 -16.50 -6.68
N ALA A 78 -26.92 -15.21 -6.42
CA ALA A 78 -26.15 -14.12 -7.02
C ALA A 78 -24.66 -14.18 -6.64
N LEU A 79 -24.35 -14.51 -5.38
CA LEU A 79 -22.98 -14.65 -4.88
C LEU A 79 -22.23 -15.83 -5.53
N MET A 80 -22.87 -16.98 -5.74
CA MET A 80 -22.20 -18.11 -6.45
C MET A 80 -21.91 -17.80 -7.91
N MET A 81 -22.75 -16.96 -8.53
CA MET A 81 -22.63 -16.62 -9.93
C MET A 81 -21.57 -15.53 -10.19
N ALA A 82 -21.14 -14.78 -9.15
CA ALA A 82 -20.10 -13.76 -9.24
C ALA A 82 -18.71 -14.36 -9.56
N PRO A 83 -17.89 -13.70 -10.38
CA PRO A 83 -16.53 -14.15 -10.67
C PRO A 83 -15.60 -13.83 -9.49
N CYS A 84 -15.23 -14.83 -8.69
CA CYS A 84 -14.22 -14.73 -7.64
C CYS A 84 -12.93 -15.47 -8.02
N HIS A 85 -11.76 -14.95 -7.61
CA HIS A 85 -10.46 -15.59 -7.87
C HIS A 85 -10.28 -16.95 -7.16
N VAL A 86 -11.11 -17.26 -6.16
CA VAL A 86 -11.11 -18.52 -5.42
C VAL A 86 -12.54 -19.07 -5.32
N ARG A 87 -12.87 -20.10 -6.10
CA ARG A 87 -14.22 -20.72 -6.16
C ARG A 87 -14.78 -21.08 -4.77
N ALA A 88 -13.91 -21.46 -3.84
CA ALA A 88 -14.27 -21.78 -2.46
C ALA A 88 -14.81 -20.57 -1.68
N VAL A 89 -14.36 -19.34 -1.99
CA VAL A 89 -14.82 -18.10 -1.33
C VAL A 89 -16.26 -17.77 -1.74
N ALA A 90 -16.63 -17.93 -3.02
CA ALA A 90 -18.00 -17.72 -3.46
C ALA A 90 -18.96 -18.84 -3.01
N VAL A 91 -18.51 -20.09 -2.97
CA VAL A 91 -19.32 -21.22 -2.48
C VAL A 91 -19.55 -21.10 -0.97
N ALA A 92 -18.52 -20.78 -0.19
CA ALA A 92 -18.65 -20.52 1.25
C ALA A 92 -19.52 -19.28 1.53
N GLY A 93 -19.38 -18.24 0.71
CA GLY A 93 -20.15 -17.01 0.88
C GLY A 93 -21.64 -17.14 0.58
N ALA A 94 -22.01 -17.98 -0.37
CA ALA A 94 -23.41 -18.21 -0.76
C ALA A 94 -24.18 -19.18 0.13
N ALA A 95 -23.46 -20.05 0.86
CA ALA A 95 -24.05 -20.98 1.82
C ALA A 95 -24.62 -20.23 3.04
N ASP A 96 -23.89 -19.23 3.55
CA ASP A 96 -24.23 -18.57 4.82
C ASP A 96 -24.67 -17.10 4.69
N CYS A 97 -24.51 -16.46 3.52
CA CYS A 97 -24.92 -15.07 3.24
C CYS A 97 -24.66 -14.08 4.40
N SER A 98 -23.52 -14.21 5.08
CA SER A 98 -23.20 -13.53 6.35
C SER A 98 -22.46 -12.20 6.16
N LEU A 99 -22.50 -11.32 7.18
CA LEU A 99 -21.88 -9.97 7.14
C LEU A 99 -20.39 -9.98 6.76
N SER A 100 -19.62 -10.92 7.31
CA SER A 100 -18.19 -11.07 7.03
C SER A 100 -17.90 -11.51 5.59
N THR A 101 -18.81 -12.27 5.00
CA THR A 101 -18.76 -12.65 3.58
C THR A 101 -18.93 -11.42 2.70
N TRP A 102 -19.93 -10.58 3.00
CA TRP A 102 -20.18 -9.35 2.26
C TRP A 102 -19.00 -8.37 2.34
N GLN A 103 -18.31 -8.32 3.49
CA GLN A 103 -17.10 -7.51 3.66
C GLN A 103 -15.94 -7.98 2.77
N ARG A 104 -15.81 -9.30 2.55
CA ARG A 104 -14.80 -9.87 1.65
C ARG A 104 -15.12 -9.62 0.18
N PHE A 105 -16.39 -9.72 -0.23
CA PHE A 105 -16.79 -9.38 -1.60
C PHE A 105 -16.64 -7.88 -1.91
N GLY A 106 -16.92 -7.00 -0.93
CA GLY A 106 -16.69 -5.56 -1.07
C GLY A 106 -15.21 -5.15 -1.16
N GLN A 107 -14.28 -6.09 -1.04
CA GLN A 107 -12.85 -5.87 -1.19
C GLN A 107 -12.31 -6.33 -2.56
N ASP A 108 -13.12 -7.03 -3.38
CA ASP A 108 -12.70 -7.64 -4.65
C ASP A 108 -13.59 -7.15 -5.82
N SER A 109 -13.36 -5.92 -6.28
CA SER A 109 -14.26 -5.16 -7.16
C SER A 109 -13.92 -5.22 -8.66
N GLY A 110 -12.98 -6.08 -9.07
CA GLY A 110 -12.48 -6.13 -10.45
C GLY A 110 -13.17 -7.18 -11.33
N ARG A 111 -14.37 -6.89 -11.89
CA ARG A 111 -14.89 -7.36 -13.22
C ARG A 111 -16.39 -7.02 -13.39
N GLY A 112 -16.70 -6.06 -14.27
CA GLY A 112 -17.92 -5.24 -14.27
C GLY A 112 -19.29 -5.92 -14.47
N LEU A 113 -19.60 -6.57 -15.60
CA LEU A 113 -21.02 -6.69 -15.99
C LEU A 113 -21.87 -7.74 -15.22
N LEU A 114 -21.28 -8.84 -14.73
CA LEU A 114 -22.03 -9.87 -13.95
C LEU A 114 -22.04 -9.59 -12.45
N THR A 115 -20.97 -8.97 -11.92
CA THR A 115 -20.88 -8.46 -10.54
C THR A 115 -21.91 -7.35 -10.32
N GLN A 116 -22.17 -6.56 -11.35
CA GLN A 116 -23.20 -5.52 -11.40
C GLN A 116 -24.63 -6.07 -11.23
N CYS A 117 -25.00 -7.12 -11.98
CA CYS A 117 -26.31 -7.77 -11.84
C CYS A 117 -26.46 -8.53 -10.51
N ALA A 118 -25.36 -9.11 -10.00
CA ALA A 118 -25.35 -9.79 -8.70
C ALA A 118 -25.54 -8.79 -7.54
N ALA A 119 -24.92 -7.61 -7.63
CA ALA A 119 -25.13 -6.51 -6.70
C ALA A 119 -26.55 -5.92 -6.80
N GLU A 120 -27.10 -5.79 -8.01
CA GLU A 120 -28.48 -5.30 -8.23
C GLU A 120 -29.54 -6.23 -7.62
N ILE A 121 -29.46 -7.54 -7.84
CA ILE A 121 -30.36 -8.53 -7.21
C ILE A 121 -30.24 -8.50 -5.70
N THR A 122 -29.00 -8.46 -5.21
CA THR A 122 -28.68 -8.39 -3.78
C THR A 122 -29.33 -7.15 -3.14
N LEU A 123 -29.20 -5.99 -3.79
CA LEU A 123 -29.74 -4.71 -3.31
C LEU A 123 -31.26 -4.60 -3.43
N LEU A 124 -31.87 -5.27 -4.40
CA LEU A 124 -33.33 -5.35 -4.54
C LEU A 124 -33.97 -6.27 -3.51
N CYS A 125 -33.23 -7.26 -3.00
CA CYS A 125 -33.69 -8.24 -2.02
C CYS A 125 -33.45 -7.77 -0.57
N LEU A 126 -32.38 -7.02 -0.31
CA LEU A 126 -31.94 -6.60 1.04
C LEU A 126 -32.87 -5.74 1.88
N PRO A 127 -33.70 -4.82 1.33
CA PRO A 127 -34.69 -4.09 2.12
C PRO A 127 -35.69 -5.01 2.83
N HIS A 128 -35.83 -6.24 2.35
CA HIS A 128 -36.73 -7.26 2.86
C HIS A 128 -36.02 -8.28 3.78
N LEU A 129 -34.71 -8.17 3.97
CA LEU A 129 -33.96 -9.00 4.92
C LEU A 129 -34.01 -8.43 6.34
N PRO A 130 -34.05 -9.29 7.38
CA PRO A 130 -34.17 -8.85 8.77
C PRO A 130 -32.93 -8.09 9.27
N ASP A 131 -31.73 -8.43 8.78
CA ASP A 131 -30.46 -7.81 9.15
C ASP A 131 -29.76 -7.19 7.93
N ARG A 132 -29.30 -5.94 8.07
CA ARG A 132 -28.73 -5.12 6.98
C ARG A 132 -27.24 -4.81 7.22
N PRO A 133 -26.32 -5.37 6.41
CA PRO A 133 -24.88 -5.13 6.50
C PRO A 133 -24.42 -3.67 6.29
N THR A 134 -23.41 -3.19 7.04
CA THR A 134 -22.82 -1.85 6.87
C THR A 134 -21.94 -1.69 5.62
N VAL A 135 -21.45 -2.80 5.06
CA VAL A 135 -20.75 -2.78 3.76
C VAL A 135 -21.71 -2.53 2.58
N LEU A 136 -23.03 -2.60 2.83
CA LEU A 136 -24.05 -2.56 1.79
C LEU A 136 -24.20 -1.18 1.12
N PRO A 137 -24.31 -0.07 1.87
CA PRO A 137 -24.27 1.28 1.29
C PRO A 137 -23.08 1.47 0.34
N LYS A 138 -21.92 0.90 0.67
CA LYS A 138 -20.70 0.99 -0.14
C LYS A 138 -20.82 0.20 -1.44
N LEU A 139 -21.24 -1.07 -1.36
CA LEU A 139 -21.43 -1.91 -2.55
C LEU A 139 -22.50 -1.32 -3.49
N ALA A 140 -23.55 -0.72 -2.93
CA ALA A 140 -24.61 -0.06 -3.68
C ALA A 140 -24.13 1.21 -4.39
N ALA A 141 -23.38 2.06 -3.69
CA ALA A 141 -22.79 3.27 -4.25
C ALA A 141 -21.79 2.95 -5.36
N GLU A 142 -20.93 1.95 -5.15
CA GLU A 142 -19.95 1.51 -6.15
C GLU A 142 -20.63 0.88 -7.37
N SER A 143 -21.69 0.09 -7.16
CA SER A 143 -22.48 -0.46 -8.28
C SER A 143 -23.21 0.63 -9.06
N LEU A 144 -23.75 1.65 -8.37
CA LEU A 144 -24.43 2.76 -9.03
C LEU A 144 -23.45 3.57 -9.86
N ARG A 145 -22.28 3.86 -9.30
CA ARG A 145 -21.18 4.53 -10.00
C ARG A 145 -20.70 3.75 -11.23
N ALA A 146 -20.65 2.42 -11.14
CA ALA A 146 -20.31 1.57 -12.27
C ALA A 146 -21.41 1.55 -13.35
N LEU A 147 -22.69 1.53 -12.95
CA LEU A 147 -23.84 1.57 -13.86
C LEU A 147 -23.95 2.91 -14.59
N THR A 148 -23.67 4.03 -13.92
CA THR A 148 -23.74 5.39 -14.47
C THR A 148 -22.57 5.75 -15.38
N SER A 149 -21.74 4.80 -15.77
CA SER A 149 -20.72 5.04 -16.80
C SER A 149 -21.01 4.22 -18.06
N VAL A 150 -21.40 2.95 -17.90
CA VAL A 150 -21.51 1.99 -19.03
C VAL A 150 -22.69 1.01 -18.92
N GLY A 151 -23.62 1.23 -18.00
CA GLY A 151 -24.70 0.30 -17.69
C GLY A 151 -25.93 0.40 -18.62
N PRO A 152 -26.67 -0.71 -18.83
CA PRO A 152 -27.94 -0.66 -19.52
C PRO A 152 -28.98 0.10 -18.67
N MET A 153 -29.78 0.94 -19.32
CA MET A 153 -30.77 1.84 -18.70
C MET A 153 -31.68 1.16 -17.65
N GLY A 154 -32.08 -0.09 -17.91
CA GLY A 154 -32.92 -0.86 -16.98
C GLY A 154 -32.25 -1.18 -15.65
N ALA A 155 -30.96 -1.51 -15.66
CA ALA A 155 -30.18 -1.84 -14.47
C ALA A 155 -29.89 -0.59 -13.62
N VAL A 156 -29.63 0.55 -14.28
CA VAL A 156 -29.50 1.86 -13.63
C VAL A 156 -30.80 2.20 -12.86
N GLY A 157 -31.95 2.06 -13.51
CA GLY A 157 -33.24 2.37 -12.90
C GLY A 157 -33.62 1.46 -11.74
N ALA A 158 -33.31 0.17 -11.83
CA ALA A 158 -33.59 -0.79 -10.76
C ALA A 158 -32.73 -0.52 -9.52
N LEU A 159 -31.45 -0.17 -9.70
CA LEU A 159 -30.56 0.16 -8.58
C LEU A 159 -30.95 1.48 -7.89
N LEU A 160 -31.31 2.51 -8.64
CA LEU A 160 -31.82 3.77 -8.07
C LEU A 160 -33.10 3.58 -7.28
N LYS A 161 -33.99 2.71 -7.77
CA LYS A 161 -35.20 2.34 -7.05
C LYS A 161 -34.89 1.64 -5.73
N ALA A 162 -33.89 0.76 -5.68
CA ALA A 162 -33.44 0.10 -4.44
C ALA A 162 -32.86 1.12 -3.44
N LEU A 163 -31.97 1.99 -3.91
CA LEU A 163 -31.32 3.03 -3.10
C LEU A 163 -32.33 4.02 -2.51
N SER A 164 -33.34 4.43 -3.28
CA SER A 164 -34.41 5.32 -2.80
C SER A 164 -35.25 4.74 -1.65
N ARG A 165 -35.28 3.41 -1.50
CA ARG A 165 -35.98 2.72 -0.39
C ARG A 165 -35.09 2.60 0.85
N LEU A 166 -33.81 2.28 0.66
CA LEU A 166 -32.82 2.22 1.75
C LEU A 166 -32.59 3.59 2.39
N ALA A 167 -32.63 4.64 1.57
CA ALA A 167 -32.53 6.04 1.97
C ALA A 167 -33.60 6.52 2.97
N SER A 168 -34.72 5.81 3.09
CA SER A 168 -35.78 6.10 4.07
C SER A 168 -35.53 5.49 5.44
N ASP A 169 -34.48 4.68 5.61
CA ASP A 169 -34.07 4.13 6.91
C ASP A 169 -33.15 5.13 7.62
N THR A 170 -33.60 5.66 8.75
CA THR A 170 -32.89 6.70 9.52
C THR A 170 -31.55 6.24 10.07
N LYS A 171 -31.30 4.92 10.20
CA LYS A 171 -29.99 4.38 10.62
C LYS A 171 -28.99 4.29 9.47
N LEU A 172 -29.46 4.03 8.25
CA LEU A 172 -28.59 3.84 7.07
C LEU A 172 -28.45 5.12 6.24
N ALA A 173 -29.38 6.06 6.36
CA ALA A 173 -29.32 7.36 5.70
C ALA A 173 -27.99 8.10 5.94
N PRO A 174 -27.42 8.16 7.16
CA PRO A 174 -26.11 8.78 7.38
C PRO A 174 -24.99 8.14 6.56
N GLU A 175 -25.00 6.81 6.46
CA GLU A 175 -23.95 6.04 5.78
C GLU A 175 -24.08 6.17 4.26
N LEU A 176 -25.30 6.06 3.71
CA LEU A 176 -25.56 6.30 2.28
C LEU A 176 -25.21 7.73 1.86
N THR A 177 -25.52 8.73 2.69
CA THR A 177 -25.10 10.12 2.44
C THR A 177 -23.58 10.25 2.51
N SER A 178 -22.91 9.62 3.48
CA SER A 178 -21.45 9.68 3.59
C SER A 178 -20.74 9.08 2.36
N LEU A 179 -21.39 8.11 1.71
CA LEU A 179 -20.88 7.44 0.52
C LEU A 179 -21.24 8.14 -0.80
N GLY A 180 -21.91 9.28 -0.71
CA GLY A 180 -22.22 10.13 -1.85
C GLY A 180 -23.34 9.57 -2.74
N VAL A 181 -24.22 8.74 -2.21
CA VAL A 181 -25.31 8.11 -2.99
C VAL A 181 -26.28 9.16 -3.55
N ALA A 182 -26.47 10.26 -2.83
CA ALA A 182 -27.33 11.34 -3.26
C ALA A 182 -26.74 12.01 -4.53
N GLU A 183 -25.46 12.32 -4.49
CA GLU A 183 -24.70 12.93 -5.58
C GLU A 183 -24.57 11.97 -6.77
N LEU A 184 -24.37 10.67 -6.52
CA LEU A 184 -24.38 9.65 -7.57
C LEU A 184 -25.75 9.50 -8.25
N SER A 185 -26.83 9.71 -7.50
CA SER A 185 -28.18 9.68 -8.06
C SER A 185 -28.41 10.91 -8.94
N LEU A 186 -27.94 12.09 -8.53
CA LEU A 186 -28.00 13.32 -9.35
C LEU A 186 -27.22 13.19 -10.65
N ALA A 187 -26.05 12.56 -10.63
CA ALA A 187 -25.26 12.31 -11.83
C ALA A 187 -26.04 11.49 -12.88
N VAL A 188 -27.00 10.64 -12.48
CA VAL A 188 -27.88 9.92 -13.43
C VAL A 188 -28.85 10.87 -14.15
N ILE A 189 -29.34 11.89 -13.42
CA ILE A 189 -30.27 12.90 -13.96
C ILE A 189 -29.55 13.82 -14.93
N GLU A 190 -28.28 14.09 -14.66
CA GLU A 190 -27.44 15.01 -15.43
C GLU A 190 -26.79 14.36 -16.66
N ASP A 191 -26.72 13.03 -16.72
CA ASP A 191 -26.17 12.32 -17.88
C ASP A 191 -27.08 12.45 -19.10
N GLU A 192 -26.52 12.88 -20.24
CA GLU A 192 -27.25 13.13 -21.48
C GLU A 192 -27.99 11.89 -22.03
N ARG A 193 -27.58 10.66 -21.63
CA ARG A 193 -28.21 9.40 -22.05
C ARG A 193 -29.49 9.07 -21.28
N TRP A 194 -29.64 9.57 -20.06
CA TRP A 194 -30.75 9.19 -19.15
C TRP A 194 -31.51 10.39 -18.58
N GLY A 195 -30.93 11.58 -18.63
CA GLY A 195 -31.50 12.83 -18.14
C GLY A 195 -32.73 13.32 -18.90
N GLN A 196 -33.03 12.71 -20.05
CA GLN A 196 -34.30 12.90 -20.79
C GLN A 196 -35.37 11.88 -20.38
N GLU A 197 -34.99 10.77 -19.72
CA GLU A 197 -35.88 9.68 -19.32
C GLU A 197 -36.57 9.97 -17.97
N LEU A 198 -37.84 10.40 -18.06
CA LEU A 198 -38.62 10.90 -16.93
C LEU A 198 -38.67 9.96 -15.72
N VAL A 199 -38.73 8.64 -15.96
CA VAL A 199 -38.80 7.62 -14.89
C VAL A 199 -37.49 7.53 -14.11
N LEU A 200 -36.34 7.60 -14.80
CA LEU A 200 -35.03 7.55 -14.16
C LEU A 200 -34.75 8.81 -13.36
N ARG A 201 -35.10 9.98 -13.91
CA ARG A 201 -34.98 11.27 -13.19
C ARG A 201 -35.74 11.27 -11.88
N ARG A 202 -36.97 10.74 -11.88
CA ARG A 202 -37.79 10.64 -10.67
C ARG A 202 -37.15 9.74 -9.62
N LEU A 203 -36.71 8.54 -10.01
CA LEU A 203 -36.10 7.59 -9.08
C LEU A 203 -34.79 8.12 -8.50
N ALA A 204 -33.99 8.79 -9.32
CA ALA A 204 -32.78 9.47 -8.89
C ALA A 204 -33.06 10.64 -7.93
N ALA A 205 -34.08 11.45 -8.19
CA ALA A 205 -34.46 12.54 -7.30
C ALA A 205 -34.93 12.02 -5.92
N GLU A 206 -35.65 10.89 -5.89
CA GLU A 206 -36.06 10.25 -4.65
C GLU A 206 -34.86 9.66 -3.87
N ALA A 207 -33.90 9.03 -4.55
CA ALA A 207 -32.67 8.52 -3.94
C ALA A 207 -31.73 9.65 -3.45
N TYR A 208 -31.83 10.83 -4.04
CA TYR A 208 -31.14 12.05 -3.60
C TYR A 208 -31.75 12.67 -2.34
N ALA A 209 -33.06 12.93 -2.33
CA ALA A 209 -33.67 13.80 -1.31
C ALA A 209 -33.81 13.12 0.07
N LYS A 210 -34.13 11.82 0.09
CA LYS A 210 -34.53 11.11 1.32
C LYS A 210 -33.42 10.98 2.38
N PRO A 211 -32.15 10.65 2.06
CA PRO A 211 -31.09 10.55 3.06
C PRO A 211 -30.80 11.89 3.75
N ILE A 212 -30.86 12.98 2.97
CA ILE A 212 -30.59 14.34 3.42
C ILE A 212 -31.66 14.80 4.43
N SER A 213 -32.94 14.53 4.13
CA SER A 213 -34.04 14.83 5.05
C SER A 213 -33.90 14.08 6.38
N ALA A 214 -33.57 12.79 6.36
CA ALA A 214 -33.41 11.98 7.58
C ALA A 214 -32.26 12.47 8.49
N LEU A 215 -31.16 12.96 7.90
CA LEU A 215 -30.02 13.51 8.64
C LEU A 215 -30.32 14.84 9.32
N ALA A 216 -31.15 15.69 8.71
CA ALA A 216 -31.54 16.97 9.28
C ALA A 216 -32.37 16.78 10.57
N GLU A 217 -33.24 15.77 10.59
CA GLU A 217 -34.08 15.44 11.77
C GLU A 217 -33.24 14.93 12.95
N LEU A 218 -32.21 14.10 12.70
CA LEU A 218 -31.31 13.55 13.72
C LEU A 218 -30.48 14.63 14.44
N ARG A 219 -30.04 15.66 13.71
CA ARG A 219 -29.19 16.74 14.27
C ARG A 219 -29.92 17.68 15.21
N GLN A 220 -31.23 17.82 15.07
CA GLN A 220 -32.02 18.70 15.92
C GLN A 220 -32.30 18.10 17.32
N HIS A 221 -31.92 16.83 17.58
CA HIS A 221 -32.34 16.07 18.76
C HIS A 221 -31.19 15.46 19.62
N GLY A 222 -29.91 15.86 19.48
CA GLY A 222 -28.75 15.24 20.20
C GLY A 222 -28.07 16.12 21.28
N PRO A 223 -27.64 15.58 22.46
CA PRO A 223 -27.10 16.38 23.59
C PRO A 223 -25.55 16.49 23.67
N SER A 224 -25.03 17.47 24.43
CA SER A 224 -23.60 17.86 24.59
C SER A 224 -22.80 17.08 25.68
N SER A 225 -21.52 16.77 25.40
CA SER A 225 -20.51 16.03 26.24
C SER A 225 -19.97 16.82 27.46
N PRO A 226 -19.32 16.24 28.54
CA PRO A 226 -18.12 15.33 28.51
C PRO A 226 -17.83 14.34 29.71
N VAL A 227 -16.64 13.67 29.65
CA VAL A 227 -15.76 13.01 30.68
C VAL A 227 -15.76 11.45 30.80
N ALA A 228 -14.55 10.86 30.85
CA ALA A 228 -14.19 9.46 31.17
C ALA A 228 -13.45 9.41 32.55
N PRO A 229 -13.32 8.29 33.34
CA PRO A 229 -12.64 7.02 32.97
C PRO A 229 -12.99 5.70 33.77
N GLN A 230 -12.25 4.61 33.44
CA GLN A 230 -11.84 3.40 34.23
C GLN A 230 -12.49 2.01 33.98
N THR A 231 -11.61 1.03 33.70
CA THR A 231 -11.74 -0.46 33.54
C THR A 231 -11.50 -1.22 34.87
N PRO A 232 -11.95 -2.50 35.11
CA PRO A 232 -11.09 -3.69 34.80
C PRO A 232 -11.71 -5.14 34.64
N ARG A 233 -10.93 -6.01 33.94
CA ARG A 233 -10.54 -7.45 34.13
C ARG A 233 -11.49 -8.68 33.93
N ASN A 234 -11.15 -9.50 32.90
CA ASN A 234 -10.76 -10.96 32.81
C ASN A 234 -11.62 -12.09 33.47
N PRO A 235 -11.45 -13.43 33.21
CA PRO A 235 -10.55 -14.19 32.29
C PRO A 235 -11.12 -15.49 31.60
N GLY A 236 -10.35 -16.12 30.70
CA GLY A 236 -10.14 -17.59 30.67
C GLY A 236 -10.56 -18.41 29.43
N ILE A 237 -9.60 -19.18 28.86
CA ILE A 237 -9.61 -20.64 28.52
C ILE A 237 -8.67 -20.97 27.31
N PRO A 238 -7.96 -22.13 27.31
CA PRO A 238 -6.59 -22.27 26.79
C PRO A 238 -6.44 -22.99 25.43
N ALA A 239 -5.22 -22.93 24.91
CA ALA A 239 -4.76 -23.43 23.60
C ALA A 239 -4.61 -24.96 23.49
N ARG A 240 -4.78 -25.50 22.27
CA ARG A 240 -4.22 -26.80 21.86
C ARG A 240 -3.70 -26.77 20.42
N GLN A 241 -2.48 -27.29 20.28
CA GLN A 241 -1.60 -27.35 19.11
C GLN A 241 -2.15 -28.24 17.98
N LEU A 242 -1.86 -27.87 16.72
CA LEU A 242 -2.04 -28.70 15.53
C LEU A 242 -0.68 -28.92 14.84
N GLN A 243 -0.34 -30.19 14.62
CA GLN A 243 0.86 -30.67 13.93
C GLN A 243 0.80 -30.37 12.43
N VAL A 244 1.97 -30.08 11.84
CA VAL A 244 2.17 -29.79 10.41
C VAL A 244 2.69 -31.04 9.69
N PRO A 245 2.04 -31.54 8.61
CA PRO A 245 2.63 -32.53 7.72
C PRO A 245 3.46 -31.89 6.59
N SER A 246 4.48 -32.62 6.15
CA SER A 246 5.62 -32.19 5.33
C SER A 246 5.34 -31.75 3.88
N ALA A 247 6.25 -30.90 3.40
CA ALA A 247 6.31 -30.30 2.07
C ALA A 247 6.36 -31.30 0.89
N GLN A 248 5.67 -30.95 -0.19
CA GLN A 248 5.98 -31.40 -1.55
C GLN A 248 6.74 -30.29 -2.30
N PRO A 249 7.66 -30.63 -3.22
CA PRO A 249 8.57 -29.67 -3.83
C PRO A 249 7.85 -28.77 -4.85
N PRO A 250 8.33 -27.54 -5.11
CA PRO A 250 7.66 -26.61 -6.00
C PRO A 250 7.77 -27.09 -7.45
N LEU A 251 6.63 -27.11 -8.15
CA LEU A 251 6.58 -27.15 -9.61
C LEU A 251 7.25 -25.89 -10.18
N ALA A 252 8.20 -26.08 -11.10
CA ALA A 252 8.92 -24.99 -11.77
C ALA A 252 7.96 -24.06 -12.52
N LEU A 253 8.12 -22.75 -12.28
CA LEU A 253 7.38 -21.69 -12.97
C LEU A 253 7.90 -21.52 -14.42
N PRO A 254 7.01 -21.29 -15.41
CA PRO A 254 7.41 -21.04 -16.80
C PRO A 254 8.27 -19.78 -16.94
N GLN A 255 9.31 -19.88 -17.78
CA GLN A 255 10.16 -18.77 -18.22
C GLN A 255 9.38 -17.82 -19.15
N GLU A 256 8.91 -16.69 -18.61
CA GLU A 256 8.73 -15.44 -19.36
C GLU A 256 9.28 -14.30 -18.47
N LEU A 257 10.18 -13.49 -19.03
CA LEU A 257 10.90 -12.44 -18.31
C LEU A 257 9.90 -11.37 -17.78
N PRO A 258 9.80 -11.15 -16.45
CA PRO A 258 8.80 -10.25 -15.88
C PRO A 258 9.21 -8.78 -16.06
N GLU A 259 8.23 -7.87 -16.03
CA GLU A 259 8.37 -6.40 -15.91
C GLU A 259 9.36 -5.91 -14.82
N ALA A 260 9.83 -6.82 -13.97
CA ALA A 260 10.95 -6.70 -13.03
C ALA A 260 12.28 -6.20 -13.64
N ALA A 261 12.46 -6.22 -14.96
CA ALA A 261 13.68 -5.72 -15.61
C ALA A 261 13.74 -4.18 -15.79
N ILE A 262 12.69 -3.43 -15.44
CA ILE A 262 12.62 -1.98 -15.75
C ILE A 262 13.18 -1.11 -14.61
N THR A 263 13.29 -1.59 -13.37
CA THR A 263 13.45 -0.69 -12.21
C THR A 263 14.84 -0.58 -11.56
N ALA A 264 15.77 -1.55 -11.61
CA ALA A 264 17.14 -1.30 -11.08
C ALA A 264 18.34 -2.00 -11.74
N GLN A 265 18.51 -1.84 -13.05
CA GLN A 265 19.85 -1.75 -13.68
C GLN A 265 19.98 -0.56 -14.64
N ALA A 266 19.49 0.61 -14.22
CA ALA A 266 19.67 1.86 -14.94
C ALA A 266 20.07 2.99 -13.98
N ALA A 267 21.28 2.93 -13.45
CA ALA A 267 21.83 3.99 -12.60
C ALA A 267 22.02 5.30 -13.39
N VAL A 268 21.20 6.28 -12.99
CA VAL A 268 21.30 7.75 -12.91
C VAL A 268 22.30 8.52 -13.78
N ALA A 269 21.81 9.64 -14.31
CA ALA A 269 22.59 10.70 -14.94
C ALA A 269 23.76 11.17 -14.06
N THR A 270 24.94 11.31 -14.65
CA THR A 270 26.11 11.90 -14.01
C THR A 270 25.94 13.42 -13.97
N GLY A 271 25.64 13.98 -12.80
CA GLY A 271 25.54 15.43 -12.64
C GLY A 271 25.25 15.86 -11.20
N THR A 272 25.87 16.96 -10.79
CA THR A 272 25.49 17.68 -9.57
C THR A 272 24.30 18.56 -9.90
N GLU A 273 23.12 18.17 -9.45
CA GLU A 273 21.91 18.96 -9.67
C GLU A 273 21.87 20.17 -8.73
N PRO A 274 21.38 21.33 -9.18
CA PRO A 274 21.33 22.53 -8.37
C PRO A 274 20.33 22.37 -7.23
N THR A 275 20.77 22.67 -6.00
CA THR A 275 19.86 22.85 -4.88
C THR A 275 19.12 24.18 -5.06
N PHE A 276 17.80 24.13 -5.11
CA PHE A 276 16.96 25.31 -5.27
C PHE A 276 16.89 26.13 -3.97
N ASP A 277 16.78 27.45 -4.10
CA ASP A 277 16.36 28.32 -3.00
C ASP A 277 14.88 28.06 -2.73
N ALA A 278 14.63 27.25 -1.70
CA ALA A 278 13.28 26.87 -1.31
C ALA A 278 12.41 28.06 -0.90
N VAL A 279 12.98 29.17 -0.41
CA VAL A 279 12.21 30.37 -0.05
C VAL A 279 11.71 31.08 -1.31
N ALA A 280 12.55 31.14 -2.35
CA ALA A 280 12.18 31.68 -3.65
C ALA A 280 11.11 30.81 -4.34
N CYS A 281 11.29 29.49 -4.36
CA CYS A 281 10.33 28.53 -4.91
C CYS A 281 8.99 28.54 -4.14
N ALA A 282 9.04 28.54 -2.80
CA ALA A 282 7.85 28.59 -1.97
C ALA A 282 7.05 29.90 -2.17
N SER A 283 7.70 31.03 -2.42
CA SER A 283 7.01 32.31 -2.62
C SER A 283 6.24 32.39 -3.94
N ALA A 284 6.80 31.85 -5.03
CA ALA A 284 6.13 31.76 -6.33
C ALA A 284 4.98 30.74 -6.29
N LEU A 285 5.22 29.59 -5.66
CA LEU A 285 4.24 28.53 -5.52
C LEU A 285 3.12 28.87 -4.53
N ARG A 286 3.40 29.63 -3.46
CA ARG A 286 2.39 30.03 -2.45
C ARG A 286 1.22 30.79 -3.08
N ARG A 287 1.44 31.65 -4.08
CA ARG A 287 0.34 32.32 -4.80
C ARG A 287 -0.53 31.33 -5.57
N ARG A 288 0.09 30.36 -6.28
CA ARG A 288 -0.62 29.29 -6.99
C ARG A 288 -1.38 28.39 -6.01
N LEU A 289 -0.78 28.09 -4.87
CA LEU A 289 -1.38 27.29 -3.80
C LEU A 289 -2.51 28.02 -3.08
N GLU A 290 -2.43 29.33 -2.90
CA GLU A 290 -3.50 30.16 -2.35
C GLU A 290 -4.65 30.26 -3.36
N ALA A 291 -4.36 30.44 -4.64
CA ALA A 291 -5.36 30.38 -5.71
C ALA A 291 -6.01 29.00 -5.81
N TRP A 292 -5.20 27.93 -5.77
CA TRP A 292 -5.66 26.54 -5.68
C TRP A 292 -6.54 26.35 -4.44
N ARG A 293 -6.08 26.72 -3.23
CA ARG A 293 -6.85 26.67 -1.98
C ARG A 293 -8.15 27.46 -2.07
N ALA A 294 -8.14 28.64 -2.68
CA ALA A 294 -9.32 29.44 -2.88
C ALA A 294 -10.30 28.79 -3.87
N ARG A 295 -9.81 28.11 -4.92
CA ARG A 295 -10.63 27.34 -5.88
C ARG A 295 -11.34 26.16 -5.22
N ILE A 296 -10.68 25.43 -4.33
CA ILE A 296 -11.28 24.29 -3.60
C ILE A 296 -12.10 24.72 -2.37
N THR A 297 -11.81 25.87 -1.75
CA THR A 297 -12.56 26.36 -0.58
C THR A 297 -13.68 27.36 -0.93
N GLY A 298 -13.66 27.93 -2.13
CA GLY A 298 -14.68 28.85 -2.64
C GLY A 298 -15.92 28.14 -3.21
N LYS A 299 -17.06 28.84 -3.22
CA LYS A 299 -18.33 28.36 -3.83
C LYS A 299 -18.36 28.47 -5.36
N GLU A 300 -17.37 29.12 -5.96
CA GLU A 300 -17.19 29.27 -7.41
C GLU A 300 -15.95 28.49 -7.85
N ALA A 301 -16.00 27.15 -7.74
CA ALA A 301 -15.06 26.30 -8.45
C ALA A 301 -15.46 26.28 -9.94
N ALA A 302 -15.27 27.39 -10.65
CA ALA A 302 -15.24 27.35 -12.09
C ALA A 302 -14.01 26.51 -12.48
N PHE A 303 -14.23 25.23 -12.80
CA PHE A 303 -13.21 24.38 -13.39
C PHE A 303 -12.70 25.12 -14.63
N LEU A 304 -11.45 25.59 -14.56
CA LEU A 304 -10.81 26.31 -15.65
C LEU A 304 -10.85 25.40 -16.88
N ASN A 305 -11.57 25.85 -17.93
CA ASN A 305 -11.71 25.28 -19.26
C ASN A 305 -10.97 23.95 -19.46
N GLU A 306 -11.71 22.85 -19.42
CA GLU A 306 -11.32 21.50 -19.87
C GLU A 306 -11.12 21.44 -21.41
N GLY A 307 -10.62 22.51 -22.02
CA GLY A 307 -10.37 22.55 -23.46
C GLY A 307 -9.25 21.60 -23.86
N ASP A 308 -9.57 20.66 -24.75
CA ASP A 308 -8.73 19.89 -25.68
C ASP A 308 -7.49 19.13 -25.17
N VAL A 309 -7.14 19.14 -23.88
CA VAL A 309 -5.98 18.40 -23.35
C VAL A 309 -6.42 17.07 -22.74
N GLU A 310 -5.96 15.95 -23.32
CA GLU A 310 -6.18 14.62 -22.77
C GLU A 310 -5.59 14.49 -21.34
N PRO A 311 -6.30 13.82 -20.42
CA PRO A 311 -5.80 13.59 -19.07
C PRO A 311 -4.65 12.58 -19.05
N LEU A 312 -3.73 12.75 -18.11
CA LEU A 312 -2.75 11.72 -17.79
C LEU A 312 -3.46 10.46 -17.26
N ARG A 313 -2.96 9.30 -17.66
CA ARG A 313 -3.33 8.01 -17.09
C ARG A 313 -2.34 7.65 -15.98
N PHE A 314 -2.87 7.26 -14.83
CA PHE A 314 -2.11 6.90 -13.65
C PHE A 314 -2.37 5.44 -13.28
N ASP A 315 -1.33 4.72 -12.89
CA ASP A 315 -1.47 3.44 -12.19
C ASP A 315 -0.26 3.16 -11.29
N ALA A 316 -0.39 2.17 -10.42
CA ALA A 316 0.66 1.69 -9.54
C ALA A 316 0.66 0.16 -9.46
N ASP A 317 0.20 -0.51 -10.52
CA ASP A 317 0.12 -1.97 -10.59
C ASP A 317 1.46 -2.55 -11.01
N PHE A 318 2.43 -2.42 -10.11
CA PHE A 318 3.80 -2.93 -10.25
C PHE A 318 4.47 -2.94 -8.87
N GLU A 319 5.60 -3.62 -8.77
CA GLU A 319 6.33 -3.74 -7.50
C GLU A 319 6.78 -2.38 -6.96
N SER A 320 6.53 -2.12 -5.66
CA SER A 320 6.76 -0.81 -5.01
C SER A 320 5.85 0.32 -5.48
N GLY A 321 4.89 0.04 -6.37
CA GLY A 321 3.85 0.97 -6.77
C GLY A 321 3.04 1.44 -5.56
N SER A 322 2.90 2.76 -5.42
CA SER A 322 2.13 3.41 -4.37
C SER A 322 1.47 4.67 -4.92
N LEU A 323 0.15 4.59 -5.05
CA LEU A 323 -0.74 5.61 -5.57
C LEU A 323 -2.09 5.46 -4.88
N GLY A 324 -2.74 6.56 -4.55
CA GLY A 324 -4.15 6.56 -4.16
C GLY A 324 -4.99 7.45 -5.08
N PRO A 325 -6.13 7.97 -4.60
CA PRO A 325 -7.01 8.77 -5.43
C PRO A 325 -6.30 9.96 -6.08
N VAL A 326 -6.52 10.13 -7.39
CA VAL A 326 -6.02 11.24 -8.20
C VAL A 326 -7.20 12.12 -8.59
N ILE A 327 -7.06 13.42 -8.36
CA ILE A 327 -8.05 14.44 -8.69
C ILE A 327 -7.40 15.36 -9.72
N ARG A 328 -8.00 15.45 -10.90
CA ARG A 328 -7.59 16.44 -11.92
C ARG A 328 -8.16 17.80 -11.52
N LEU A 329 -7.28 18.77 -11.33
CA LEU A 329 -7.64 20.12 -10.92
C LEU A 329 -7.67 21.08 -12.11
N GLY A 330 -6.92 20.78 -13.16
CA GLY A 330 -6.90 21.56 -14.41
C GLY A 330 -6.36 20.73 -15.57
N PRO A 331 -6.13 21.33 -16.75
CA PRO A 331 -5.67 20.60 -17.93
C PRO A 331 -4.43 19.73 -17.67
N ARG A 332 -3.48 20.22 -16.86
CA ARG A 332 -2.23 19.54 -16.51
C ARG A 332 -1.87 19.61 -15.02
N GLU A 333 -2.87 19.81 -14.15
CA GLU A 333 -2.67 19.98 -12.70
C GLU A 333 -3.45 18.89 -11.94
N TYR A 334 -2.77 18.18 -11.02
CA TYR A 334 -3.31 16.99 -10.34
C TYR A 334 -3.04 17.03 -8.83
N GLU A 335 -4.05 16.75 -8.03
CA GLU A 335 -3.90 16.39 -6.62
C GLU A 335 -3.91 14.87 -6.46
N ILE A 336 -3.00 14.35 -5.64
CA ILE A 336 -2.85 12.94 -5.34
C ILE A 336 -2.93 12.76 -3.83
N ARG A 337 -3.80 11.85 -3.38
CA ARG A 337 -3.83 11.39 -1.99
C ARG A 337 -3.25 10.00 -1.93
N LEU A 338 -2.11 9.85 -1.28
CA LEU A 338 -1.41 8.57 -1.16
C LEU A 338 -2.16 7.63 -0.22
N LEU A 339 -2.02 6.34 -0.46
CA LEU A 339 -2.53 5.32 0.46
C LEU A 339 -1.69 5.33 1.74
N SER A 340 -2.35 5.08 2.87
CA SER A 340 -1.66 4.71 4.10
C SER A 340 -1.25 3.25 4.05
N ASP A 341 -0.21 2.91 4.82
CA ASP A 341 0.24 1.53 4.91
C ASP A 341 -0.87 0.56 5.38
N THR A 342 -1.72 1.01 6.31
CA THR A 342 -2.83 0.24 6.86
C THR A 342 -4.16 0.88 6.47
N ALA A 343 -4.98 0.13 5.73
CA ALA A 343 -6.30 0.58 5.28
C ALA A 343 -7.17 1.03 6.46
N GLY A 344 -7.78 2.21 6.33
CA GLY A 344 -8.63 2.80 7.37
C GLY A 344 -7.88 3.48 8.52
N GLN A 345 -6.54 3.46 8.52
CA GLN A 345 -5.71 4.23 9.45
C GLN A 345 -5.03 5.40 8.71
N ALA A 346 -4.92 6.56 9.37
CA ALA A 346 -4.22 7.73 8.84
C ALA A 346 -2.78 7.80 9.38
N THR A 347 -2.01 6.73 9.18
CA THR A 347 -0.62 6.60 9.65
C THR A 347 0.32 6.27 8.50
N TYR A 348 1.58 6.66 8.64
CA TYR A 348 2.69 6.32 7.74
C TYR A 348 2.44 6.58 6.26
N VAL A 349 2.40 7.86 5.86
CA VAL A 349 2.24 8.28 4.47
C VAL A 349 3.42 9.15 4.06
N GLN A 350 4.32 8.60 3.24
CA GLN A 350 5.48 9.31 2.71
C GLN A 350 5.92 8.80 1.33
N TRP A 351 6.00 7.48 1.14
CA TRP A 351 6.45 6.88 -0.12
C TRP A 351 5.39 7.05 -1.22
N PHE A 352 5.86 7.35 -2.43
CA PHE A 352 5.05 7.31 -3.63
C PHE A 352 5.89 6.77 -4.79
N CYS A 353 5.25 5.98 -5.65
CA CYS A 353 5.82 5.52 -6.90
C CYS A 353 4.68 5.15 -7.83
N PHE A 354 4.54 5.83 -8.96
CA PHE A 354 3.42 5.59 -9.88
C PHE A 354 3.83 5.79 -11.32
N ARG A 355 3.10 5.11 -12.20
CA ARG A 355 3.26 5.12 -13.64
C ARG A 355 2.31 6.14 -14.27
N LEU A 356 2.83 6.86 -15.24
CA LEU A 356 2.17 7.93 -16.01
C LEU A 356 2.23 7.61 -17.50
N ARG A 357 1.13 7.87 -18.20
CA ARG A 357 1.02 7.78 -19.67
C ARG A 357 0.10 8.89 -20.20
N GLY A 358 0.20 9.18 -21.50
CA GLY A 358 -0.66 10.17 -22.16
C GLY A 358 -0.25 11.62 -21.88
N MET A 359 1.02 11.83 -21.56
CA MET A 359 1.63 13.15 -21.45
C MET A 359 1.87 13.77 -22.82
N THR A 360 1.86 15.10 -22.86
CA THR A 360 2.39 15.90 -23.97
C THR A 360 3.82 16.33 -23.65
N ALA A 361 4.74 16.12 -24.57
CA ALA A 361 6.15 16.47 -24.42
C ALA A 361 6.34 17.98 -24.23
N GLY A 362 7.31 18.37 -23.41
CA GLY A 362 7.71 19.77 -23.15
C GLY A 362 6.73 20.57 -22.30
N GLU A 363 5.48 20.14 -22.16
CA GLU A 363 4.46 20.83 -21.39
C GLU A 363 4.63 20.58 -19.87
N PRO A 364 4.47 21.60 -19.02
CA PRO A 364 4.56 21.44 -17.57
C PRO A 364 3.29 20.81 -16.98
N TYR A 365 3.49 19.82 -16.11
CA TYR A 365 2.46 19.15 -15.32
C TYR A 365 2.70 19.36 -13.84
N THR A 366 1.69 19.83 -13.11
CA THR A 366 1.78 20.12 -11.68
C THR A 366 1.16 19.00 -10.86
N PHE A 367 1.88 18.51 -9.86
CA PHE A 367 1.42 17.48 -8.93
C PHE A 367 1.38 18.01 -7.49
N HIS A 368 0.33 17.68 -6.75
CA HIS A 368 0.17 17.99 -5.33
C HIS A 368 -0.10 16.70 -4.54
N LEU A 369 0.87 16.19 -3.78
CA LEU A 369 0.66 15.02 -2.93
C LEU A 369 0.29 15.48 -1.53
N SER A 370 -0.99 15.42 -1.18
CA SER A 370 -1.60 16.30 -0.17
C SER A 370 -1.71 15.76 1.26
N ASN A 371 -1.36 14.50 1.51
CA ASN A 371 -1.61 13.82 2.78
C ASN A 371 -0.36 13.22 3.45
N LEU A 372 0.81 13.79 3.19
CA LEU A 372 2.06 13.38 3.83
C LEU A 372 2.01 13.71 5.33
N LEU A 373 2.58 12.84 6.17
CA LEU A 373 2.43 12.96 7.63
C LEU A 373 3.65 13.54 8.34
N LYS A 374 4.79 13.67 7.67
CA LYS A 374 6.00 14.23 8.29
C LYS A 374 5.88 15.76 8.39
N PRO A 375 6.21 16.39 9.53
CA PRO A 375 6.09 17.83 9.69
C PRO A 375 7.17 18.66 8.99
N GLY A 376 8.07 18.00 8.26
CA GLY A 376 9.11 18.65 7.46
C GLY A 376 9.71 17.64 6.50
N SER A 377 10.42 18.12 5.49
CA SER A 377 11.02 17.29 4.46
C SER A 377 12.17 18.00 3.76
N LEU A 378 13.13 17.24 3.24
CA LEU A 378 14.18 17.78 2.36
C LEU A 378 13.61 18.36 1.05
N PHE A 379 12.34 18.13 0.72
CA PHE A 379 11.64 18.90 -0.33
C PHE A 379 11.58 20.41 -0.01
N GLU A 380 11.67 20.82 1.26
CA GLU A 380 11.86 22.22 1.71
C GLU A 380 13.28 22.73 1.49
N GLU A 381 14.17 21.86 1.00
CA GLU A 381 15.61 22.10 0.92
C GLU A 381 16.15 21.76 -0.47
N GLY A 382 15.29 21.85 -1.49
CA GLY A 382 15.67 21.63 -2.88
C GLY A 382 15.73 20.15 -3.30
N CYS A 383 15.15 19.24 -2.50
CA CYS A 383 14.94 17.88 -2.99
C CYS A 383 13.94 17.83 -4.14
N GLN A 384 14.14 16.90 -5.06
CA GLN A 384 13.23 16.64 -6.19
C GLN A 384 12.81 15.17 -6.18
N PRO A 385 11.60 14.86 -6.68
CA PRO A 385 11.24 13.48 -6.99
C PRO A 385 12.14 12.95 -8.10
N VAL A 386 12.06 11.65 -8.35
CA VAL A 386 12.78 11.01 -9.44
C VAL A 386 11.82 10.55 -10.52
N LEU A 387 12.28 10.64 -11.76
CA LEU A 387 11.55 10.26 -12.94
C LEU A 387 12.37 9.24 -13.75
N PHE A 388 11.72 8.15 -14.15
CA PHE A 388 12.21 7.20 -15.14
C PHE A 388 11.35 7.28 -16.39
N SER A 389 11.97 7.49 -17.54
CA SER A 389 11.32 7.51 -18.85
C SER A 389 11.79 6.31 -19.65
N LYS A 390 10.86 5.48 -20.13
CA LYS A 390 11.21 4.30 -20.95
C LYS A 390 11.90 4.73 -22.24
N LEU A 391 11.33 5.71 -22.95
CA LEU A 391 11.90 6.21 -24.19
C LEU A 391 13.27 6.88 -23.99
N ARG A 392 13.48 7.61 -22.88
CA ARG A 392 14.80 8.16 -22.53
C ARG A 392 15.82 7.04 -22.30
N LYS A 393 15.42 6.01 -21.57
CA LYS A 393 16.29 4.87 -21.28
C LYS A 393 16.69 4.15 -22.56
N GLU A 394 15.75 3.91 -23.46
CA GLU A 394 16.00 3.27 -24.75
C GLU A 394 16.92 4.10 -25.66
N SER A 395 16.69 5.41 -25.75
CA SER A 395 17.42 6.30 -26.67
C SER A 395 18.81 6.72 -26.16
N THR A 396 18.98 6.90 -24.85
CA THR A 396 20.22 7.46 -24.27
C THR A 396 20.93 6.54 -23.29
N GLY A 397 20.31 5.42 -22.90
CA GLY A 397 20.80 4.56 -21.83
C GLY A 397 20.59 5.10 -20.41
N LEU A 398 20.12 6.35 -20.27
CA LEU A 398 19.93 7.00 -18.96
C LEU A 398 18.61 6.59 -18.30
N GLY A 399 18.69 6.08 -17.06
CA GLY A 399 17.53 5.67 -16.27
C GLY A 399 16.94 6.78 -15.41
N TRP A 400 16.65 6.45 -14.15
CA TRP A 400 16.10 7.37 -13.16
C TRP A 400 16.95 8.65 -13.11
N ALA A 401 16.30 9.81 -13.14
CA ALA A 401 16.95 11.07 -12.80
C ALA A 401 16.04 11.85 -11.87
N ARG A 402 16.63 12.73 -11.07
CA ARG A 402 15.84 13.68 -10.31
C ARG A 402 15.23 14.68 -11.30
N GLN A 403 13.97 14.98 -11.07
CA GLN A 403 13.20 15.84 -11.95
C GLN A 403 12.13 16.53 -11.15
N GLY A 404 11.97 17.83 -11.37
CA GLY A 404 10.98 18.64 -10.66
C GLY A 404 11.36 20.11 -10.73
N ALA A 405 10.44 20.98 -11.10
CA ALA A 405 10.57 22.42 -10.95
C ALA A 405 9.59 22.92 -9.88
N ASP A 406 9.84 24.11 -9.33
CA ASP A 406 8.94 24.75 -8.36
C ASP A 406 8.50 23.82 -7.20
N VAL A 407 9.47 23.08 -6.64
CA VAL A 407 9.20 22.14 -5.57
C VAL A 407 8.96 22.88 -4.26
N ALA A 408 7.89 22.54 -3.54
CA ALA A 408 7.71 22.97 -2.17
C ALA A 408 7.02 21.91 -1.31
N TYR A 409 7.24 22.03 -0.01
CA TYR A 409 6.60 21.23 1.02
C TYR A 409 5.97 22.16 2.06
N TYR A 410 4.73 21.91 2.45
CA TYR A 410 4.02 22.83 3.35
C TYR A 410 2.84 22.15 4.06
N PRO A 411 2.40 22.68 5.21
CA PRO A 411 1.22 22.17 5.92
C PRO A 411 -0.07 22.23 5.07
N TYR A 412 -0.83 21.14 5.07
CA TYR A 412 -2.07 20.95 4.32
C TYR A 412 -3.28 20.94 5.26
N ASN A 413 -4.05 22.06 5.24
CA ASN A 413 -5.42 22.35 5.73
C ASN A 413 -5.98 21.78 7.07
N ASP A 414 -5.27 20.93 7.82
CA ASP A 414 -5.73 20.27 9.05
C ASP A 414 -4.88 20.66 10.27
N ALA A 415 -4.83 21.96 10.61
CA ALA A 415 -4.05 22.45 11.76
C ALA A 415 -2.57 21.97 11.79
N GLY A 416 -1.99 21.68 10.61
CA GLY A 416 -0.61 21.20 10.46
C GLY A 416 -0.39 19.70 10.67
N LYS A 417 -1.44 18.87 10.74
CA LYS A 417 -1.28 17.41 10.89
C LYS A 417 -0.88 16.69 9.61
N ARG A 418 -1.25 17.23 8.45
CA ARG A 418 -0.88 16.74 7.12
C ARG A 418 -0.07 17.79 6.40
N HIS A 419 0.75 17.34 5.48
CA HIS A 419 1.64 18.14 4.66
C HIS A 419 1.45 17.76 3.21
N CYS A 420 1.76 18.72 2.34
CA CYS A 420 1.70 18.55 0.91
C CYS A 420 3.08 18.81 0.33
N VAL A 421 3.53 17.93 -0.56
CA VAL A 421 4.60 18.28 -1.50
C VAL A 421 3.95 18.64 -2.84
N SER A 422 4.46 19.69 -3.48
CA SER A 422 4.00 20.11 -4.79
C SER A 422 5.17 20.42 -5.69
N PHE A 423 5.09 20.05 -6.96
CA PHE A 423 6.16 20.25 -7.94
C PHE A 423 5.63 20.15 -9.37
N ASP A 424 6.37 20.74 -10.30
CA ASP A 424 6.11 20.70 -11.74
C ASP A 424 7.05 19.71 -12.44
N VAL A 425 6.56 18.99 -13.45
CA VAL A 425 7.34 18.06 -14.28
C VAL A 425 7.00 18.30 -15.74
N SER A 426 8.02 18.47 -16.58
CA SER A 426 7.88 18.47 -18.05
C SER A 426 8.44 17.18 -18.62
N PHE A 427 7.63 16.43 -19.37
CA PHE A 427 8.04 15.14 -19.91
C PHE A 427 8.83 15.32 -21.21
N PRO A 428 9.90 14.54 -21.46
CA PRO A 428 10.75 14.72 -22.64
C PRO A 428 10.15 14.18 -23.94
N PHE A 429 9.22 13.23 -23.87
CA PHE A 429 8.69 12.52 -25.04
C PHE A 429 7.17 12.37 -24.97
N ASP A 430 6.52 12.44 -26.14
CA ASP A 430 5.12 12.05 -26.32
C ASP A 430 5.01 10.52 -26.36
N GLY A 431 3.86 9.99 -25.95
CA GLY A 431 3.60 8.54 -26.01
C GLY A 431 4.49 7.68 -25.10
N ASP A 432 5.25 8.30 -24.21
CA ASP A 432 6.12 7.63 -23.26
C ASP A 432 5.34 6.92 -22.15
N GLU A 433 6.02 6.00 -21.49
CA GLU A 433 5.61 5.47 -20.21
C GLU A 433 6.66 5.85 -19.18
N VAL A 434 6.21 6.65 -18.21
CA VAL A 434 7.07 7.30 -17.24
C VAL A 434 6.71 6.84 -15.84
N PHE A 435 7.71 6.66 -14.98
CA PHE A 435 7.51 6.37 -13.57
C PHE A 435 8.02 7.55 -12.75
N LEU A 436 7.21 8.01 -11.81
CA LEU A 436 7.58 9.07 -10.88
C LEU A 436 7.62 8.50 -9.46
N ALA A 437 8.69 8.77 -8.70
CA ALA A 437 8.85 8.23 -7.36
C ALA A 437 9.45 9.25 -6.37
N HIS A 438 9.29 8.98 -5.08
CA HIS A 438 9.85 9.80 -4.00
C HIS A 438 11.39 9.84 -4.03
N ALA A 439 12.01 8.69 -4.25
CA ALA A 439 13.45 8.51 -4.41
C ALA A 439 13.67 7.28 -5.32
N VAL A 440 14.89 7.07 -5.82
CA VAL A 440 15.16 5.96 -6.75
C VAL A 440 14.75 4.63 -6.10
N PRO A 441 13.76 3.89 -6.66
CA PRO A 441 13.31 2.63 -6.10
C PRO A 441 14.43 1.58 -6.04
N TYR A 442 14.26 0.62 -5.12
CA TYR A 442 15.04 -0.61 -5.07
C TYR A 442 14.08 -1.71 -4.62
N THR A 443 13.59 -2.48 -5.58
CA THR A 443 12.54 -3.49 -5.37
C THR A 443 13.11 -4.80 -4.82
N HIS A 444 12.26 -5.73 -4.38
CA HIS A 444 12.69 -7.07 -4.02
C HIS A 444 13.16 -7.84 -5.26
N SER A 445 12.55 -7.64 -6.43
CA SER A 445 13.09 -8.20 -7.67
C SER A 445 14.48 -7.68 -8.02
N ASP A 446 14.74 -6.38 -7.78
CA ASP A 446 16.07 -5.80 -7.95
C ASP A 446 17.10 -6.44 -7.02
N LEU A 447 16.72 -6.69 -5.75
CA LEU A 447 17.56 -7.45 -4.84
C LEU A 447 17.89 -8.83 -5.41
N LEU A 448 16.88 -9.59 -5.83
CA LEU A 448 17.09 -10.94 -6.35
C LEU A 448 17.99 -10.94 -7.61
N ALA A 449 17.82 -9.94 -8.49
CA ALA A 449 18.66 -9.74 -9.66
C ALA A 449 20.11 -9.39 -9.29
N ASP A 450 20.30 -8.51 -8.30
CA ASP A 450 21.63 -8.20 -7.79
C ASP A 450 22.29 -9.44 -7.17
N LEU A 451 21.55 -10.19 -6.35
CA LEU A 451 22.03 -11.43 -5.74
C LEU A 451 22.37 -12.47 -6.81
N ALA A 452 21.65 -12.56 -7.93
CA ALA A 452 21.96 -13.50 -9.01
C ALA A 452 23.39 -13.32 -9.59
N ARG A 453 24.04 -12.16 -9.38
CA ARG A 453 25.45 -11.93 -9.76
C ARG A 453 26.45 -12.75 -8.94
N TRP A 454 26.07 -13.24 -7.76
CA TRP A 454 26.95 -13.98 -6.84
C TRP A 454 26.38 -15.37 -6.48
N PRO A 455 26.20 -16.28 -7.46
CA PRO A 455 25.50 -17.55 -7.27
C PRO A 455 26.14 -18.46 -6.22
N ASP A 456 27.46 -18.35 -6.02
CA ASP A 456 28.23 -19.20 -5.10
C ASP A 456 28.20 -18.73 -3.65
N VAL A 457 27.67 -17.53 -3.38
CA VAL A 457 27.57 -17.01 -2.01
C VAL A 457 26.45 -17.74 -1.27
N PRO A 458 26.71 -18.35 -0.09
CA PRO A 458 25.69 -19.04 0.69
C PRO A 458 24.53 -18.11 1.05
N ARG A 459 23.30 -18.56 0.78
CA ARG A 459 22.06 -17.83 1.10
C ARG A 459 21.14 -18.73 1.91
N ARG A 460 20.53 -18.19 2.95
CA ARG A 460 19.55 -18.92 3.77
C ARG A 460 18.37 -18.02 4.09
N PRO A 461 17.13 -18.50 4.00
CA PRO A 461 16.00 -17.75 4.54
C PRO A 461 16.09 -17.73 6.07
N ILE A 462 16.15 -16.56 6.68
CA ILE A 462 16.05 -16.40 8.15
C ILE A 462 14.62 -16.58 8.64
N THR A 463 13.64 -16.29 7.78
CA THR A 463 12.20 -16.47 8.00
C THR A 463 11.44 -16.23 6.69
N ARG A 464 10.12 -16.40 6.72
CA ARG A 464 9.21 -15.95 5.68
C ARG A 464 8.37 -14.78 6.19
N SER A 465 8.20 -13.77 5.34
CA SER A 465 7.29 -12.66 5.58
C SER A 465 5.82 -13.10 5.51
N LEU A 466 4.89 -12.22 5.88
CA LEU A 466 3.45 -12.50 5.89
C LEU A 466 2.88 -12.85 4.50
N GLY A 467 3.41 -12.22 3.45
CA GLY A 467 3.13 -12.48 2.05
C GLY A 467 3.87 -13.68 1.47
N GLY A 468 4.57 -14.45 2.31
CA GLY A 468 5.24 -15.69 1.93
C GLY A 468 6.58 -15.51 1.22
N ARG A 469 7.19 -14.31 1.23
CA ARG A 469 8.51 -14.06 0.66
C ARG A 469 9.60 -14.48 1.63
N ASP A 470 10.63 -15.13 1.12
CA ASP A 470 11.81 -15.48 1.92
C ASP A 470 12.60 -14.20 2.25
N ILE A 471 12.95 -14.02 3.52
CA ILE A 471 13.90 -12.99 3.94
C ILE A 471 15.26 -13.65 4.00
N LEU A 472 16.14 -13.26 3.07
CA LEU A 472 17.43 -13.92 2.87
C LEU A 472 18.51 -13.29 3.76
N SER A 473 19.30 -14.15 4.40
CA SER A 473 20.65 -13.82 4.85
C SER A 473 21.70 -14.35 3.88
N LEU A 474 22.82 -13.64 3.81
CA LEU A 474 24.03 -14.03 3.11
C LEU A 474 25.17 -14.09 4.11
N SER A 475 25.98 -15.15 4.02
CA SER A 475 27.17 -15.31 4.86
C SER A 475 28.44 -15.19 4.03
N ALA A 476 29.44 -14.47 4.55
CA ALA A 476 30.76 -14.36 3.94
C ALA A 476 31.86 -14.28 5.00
N GLY A 477 33.07 -14.69 4.63
CA GLY A 477 34.24 -14.63 5.51
C GLY A 477 34.45 -15.87 6.39
N ALA A 478 35.37 -15.74 7.34
CA ALA A 478 35.85 -16.85 8.15
C ALA A 478 34.89 -17.18 9.31
N ASP A 479 34.50 -18.44 9.45
CA ASP A 479 33.51 -18.87 10.45
C ASP A 479 33.95 -18.63 11.90
N ASP A 480 35.25 -18.72 12.22
CA ASP A 480 35.76 -18.53 13.58
C ASP A 480 36.14 -17.07 13.90
N ALA A 481 35.83 -16.14 12.99
CA ALA A 481 36.17 -14.73 13.15
C ALA A 481 35.06 -13.93 13.86
N PRO A 482 35.37 -12.70 14.36
CA PRO A 482 34.37 -11.83 14.97
C PRO A 482 33.16 -11.59 14.05
N ARG A 483 31.96 -11.62 14.63
CA ARG A 483 30.68 -11.52 13.92
C ARG A 483 30.31 -10.08 13.64
N VAL A 484 30.03 -9.80 12.38
CA VAL A 484 29.50 -8.53 11.90
C VAL A 484 28.16 -8.80 11.22
N VAL A 485 27.10 -8.15 11.70
CA VAL A 485 25.77 -8.27 11.12
C VAL A 485 25.33 -6.93 10.53
N VAL A 486 24.94 -6.94 9.26
CA VAL A 486 24.43 -5.74 8.57
C VAL A 486 23.02 -6.05 8.07
N VAL A 487 22.05 -5.25 8.49
CA VAL A 487 20.65 -5.37 8.09
C VAL A 487 20.24 -4.10 7.37
N ALA A 488 19.38 -4.21 6.37
CA ALA A 488 18.78 -3.05 5.74
C ALA A 488 17.29 -3.22 5.54
N ARG A 489 16.63 -2.07 5.34
CA ARG A 489 15.32 -1.99 4.73
C ARG A 489 14.18 -2.60 5.55
N ALA A 490 14.20 -2.33 6.86
CA ALA A 490 13.07 -2.57 7.77
C ALA A 490 11.86 -1.67 7.42
N HIS A 491 12.09 -0.40 7.07
CA HIS A 491 11.05 0.49 6.56
C HIS A 491 11.05 0.49 5.01
N PRO A 492 9.95 0.08 4.37
CA PRO A 492 9.89 -0.15 2.93
C PRO A 492 10.03 1.10 2.06
N GLY A 493 9.77 2.30 2.56
CA GLY A 493 9.92 3.55 1.81
C GLY A 493 11.35 4.13 1.77
N GLU A 494 12.30 3.55 2.50
CA GLU A 494 13.64 4.13 2.72
C GLU A 494 14.67 3.65 1.68
N THR A 495 14.47 3.96 0.38
CA THR A 495 15.19 3.35 -0.78
C THR A 495 16.71 3.41 -0.71
N HIS A 496 17.25 4.50 -0.19
CA HIS A 496 18.69 4.68 -0.10
C HIS A 496 19.38 3.64 0.79
N ALA A 497 18.69 3.07 1.80
CA ALA A 497 19.23 1.99 2.62
C ALA A 497 19.62 0.76 1.79
N SER A 498 18.82 0.41 0.78
CA SER A 498 19.12 -0.73 -0.11
C SER A 498 20.31 -0.44 -1.02
N TRP A 499 20.51 0.81 -1.43
CA TRP A 499 21.67 1.22 -2.24
C TRP A 499 22.98 1.20 -1.44
N VAL A 500 22.95 1.60 -0.17
CA VAL A 500 24.10 1.44 0.74
C VAL A 500 24.41 -0.04 0.96
N MET A 501 23.38 -0.87 1.20
CA MET A 501 23.52 -2.32 1.32
C MET A 501 24.06 -2.96 0.04
N ARG A 502 23.62 -2.50 -1.14
CA ARG A 502 24.19 -2.94 -2.42
C ARG A 502 25.69 -2.65 -2.49
N GLY A 503 26.15 -1.50 -2.00
CA GLY A 503 27.57 -1.18 -1.89
C GLY A 503 28.34 -2.12 -0.96
N VAL A 504 27.73 -2.52 0.17
CA VAL A 504 28.30 -3.55 1.06
C VAL A 504 28.44 -4.88 0.31
N LEU A 505 27.39 -5.32 -0.39
CA LEU A 505 27.38 -6.56 -1.17
C LEU A 505 28.41 -6.52 -2.31
N GLU A 506 28.41 -5.47 -3.13
CA GLU A 506 29.33 -5.33 -4.26
C GLU A 506 30.78 -5.27 -3.82
N PHE A 507 31.07 -4.59 -2.71
CA PHE A 507 32.41 -4.54 -2.15
C PHE A 507 32.86 -5.91 -1.63
N LEU A 508 32.11 -6.49 -0.69
CA LEU A 508 32.49 -7.74 -0.04
C LEU A 508 32.54 -8.92 -1.02
N LEU A 509 31.64 -8.96 -1.99
CA LEU A 509 31.51 -10.08 -2.93
C LEU A 509 32.24 -9.82 -4.27
N GLY A 510 32.91 -8.67 -4.41
CA GLY A 510 33.61 -8.25 -5.62
C GLY A 510 35.03 -8.80 -5.79
N GLY A 511 35.60 -9.42 -4.75
CA GLY A 511 36.87 -10.16 -4.84
C GLY A 511 38.17 -9.34 -4.79
N SER A 512 38.11 -8.04 -4.46
CA SER A 512 39.31 -7.20 -4.26
C SER A 512 40.16 -7.67 -3.06
N GLU A 513 41.43 -7.24 -2.99
CA GLU A 513 42.30 -7.55 -1.84
C GLU A 513 41.72 -7.05 -0.51
N ASP A 514 41.12 -5.85 -0.51
CA ASP A 514 40.45 -5.30 0.66
C ASP A 514 39.19 -6.10 1.06
N ALA A 515 38.43 -6.60 0.07
CA ALA A 515 37.29 -7.47 0.33
C ALA A 515 37.74 -8.81 0.93
N GLN A 516 38.82 -9.40 0.40
CA GLN A 516 39.42 -10.61 0.95
C GLN A 516 39.93 -10.37 2.38
N ALA A 517 40.54 -9.20 2.66
CA ALA A 517 40.96 -8.83 3.99
C ALA A 517 39.76 -8.72 4.96
N CYS A 518 38.63 -8.15 4.51
CA CYS A 518 37.39 -8.11 5.29
C CYS A 518 36.86 -9.52 5.58
N GLN A 519 36.85 -10.41 4.59
CA GLN A 519 36.39 -11.78 4.72
C GLN A 519 37.31 -12.63 5.61
N GLN A 520 38.62 -12.40 5.58
CA GLN A 520 39.57 -13.13 6.43
C GLN A 520 39.51 -12.69 7.89
N ALA A 521 39.22 -11.40 8.14
CA ALA A 521 39.24 -10.84 9.49
C ALA A 521 37.93 -11.00 10.25
N MET A 522 36.80 -11.25 9.58
CA MET A 522 35.46 -11.23 10.17
C MET A 522 34.53 -12.25 9.52
N HIS A 523 33.54 -12.70 10.28
CA HIS A 523 32.36 -13.36 9.74
C HIS A 523 31.27 -12.32 9.48
N TRP A 524 30.74 -12.28 8.27
CA TRP A 524 29.71 -11.34 7.84
C TRP A 524 28.39 -12.06 7.66
N LEU A 525 27.35 -11.56 8.33
CA LEU A 525 25.96 -11.92 8.07
C LEU A 525 25.22 -10.69 7.53
N LEU A 526 24.76 -10.77 6.29
CA LEU A 526 24.09 -9.67 5.61
C LEU A 526 22.61 -10.03 5.42
N VAL A 527 21.70 -9.16 5.85
CA VAL A 527 20.25 -9.28 5.60
C VAL A 527 19.83 -8.09 4.74
N PRO A 528 19.86 -8.21 3.40
CA PRO A 528 19.74 -7.04 2.54
C PRO A 528 18.37 -6.36 2.53
N MET A 529 17.32 -7.10 2.87
CA MET A 529 15.96 -6.58 2.89
C MET A 529 15.11 -7.29 3.93
N LEU A 530 14.88 -6.62 5.07
CA LEU A 530 14.07 -7.16 6.15
C LEU A 530 12.56 -7.12 5.86
N ASN A 531 12.08 -6.19 5.03
CA ASN A 531 10.65 -6.00 4.75
C ASN A 531 10.29 -6.12 3.25
N PRO A 532 10.43 -7.30 2.64
CA PRO A 532 10.18 -7.49 1.21
C PRO A 532 8.70 -7.29 0.83
N ASP A 533 7.75 -7.61 1.72
CA ASP A 533 6.33 -7.41 1.41
C ASP A 533 5.92 -5.94 1.42
N GLY A 534 6.40 -5.17 2.40
CA GLY A 534 6.17 -3.74 2.43
C GLY A 534 6.78 -3.06 1.20
N VAL A 535 7.96 -3.51 0.77
CA VAL A 535 8.60 -3.03 -0.48
C VAL A 535 7.74 -3.39 -1.68
N ALA A 536 7.30 -4.65 -1.80
CA ALA A 536 6.50 -5.11 -2.94
C ALA A 536 5.16 -4.36 -3.04
N THR A 537 4.56 -4.01 -1.91
CA THR A 537 3.25 -3.33 -1.83
C THR A 537 3.33 -1.80 -1.75
N GLY A 538 4.52 -1.22 -1.94
CA GLY A 538 4.68 0.25 -1.97
C GLY A 538 4.33 0.93 -0.65
N ARG A 539 4.64 0.29 0.49
CA ARG A 539 4.44 0.88 1.83
C ARG A 539 5.54 1.86 2.18
N THR A 540 5.24 2.74 3.13
CA THR A 540 6.16 3.72 3.69
C THR A 540 7.01 3.13 4.81
N ARG A 541 6.40 2.47 5.80
CA ARG A 541 7.07 2.17 7.08
C ARG A 541 6.86 0.75 7.62
N THR A 542 5.73 0.13 7.36
CA THR A 542 5.32 -1.10 8.05
C THR A 542 5.34 -2.36 7.17
N ASN A 543 5.34 -3.55 7.78
CA ASN A 543 5.07 -4.82 7.09
C ASN A 543 3.57 -4.98 6.78
N LEU A 544 3.10 -6.11 6.22
CA LEU A 544 1.70 -6.27 5.78
C LEU A 544 0.64 -6.09 6.88
N ASP A 545 0.96 -6.44 8.13
CA ASP A 545 0.05 -6.31 9.27
C ASP A 545 0.08 -4.91 9.92
N GLY A 546 0.82 -3.96 9.32
CA GLY A 546 0.92 -2.60 9.85
C GLY A 546 1.91 -2.46 11.01
N VAL A 547 2.83 -3.42 11.17
CA VAL A 547 3.85 -3.42 12.23
C VAL A 547 5.09 -2.65 11.76
N ASP A 548 5.54 -1.68 12.58
CA ASP A 548 6.81 -0.97 12.39
C ASP A 548 7.96 -1.87 12.88
N LEU A 549 8.62 -2.58 11.95
CA LEU A 549 9.61 -3.60 12.30
C LEU A 549 10.73 -3.06 13.22
N ASN A 550 11.15 -1.81 13.05
CA ASN A 550 12.20 -1.22 13.90
C ASN A 550 11.64 -0.72 15.26
N ARG A 551 10.49 -1.22 15.70
CA ARG A 551 9.92 -1.07 17.05
C ARG A 551 9.60 -2.42 17.70
N HIS A 552 9.86 -3.54 17.01
CA HIS A 552 9.42 -4.87 17.39
C HIS A 552 10.54 -5.92 17.33
N HIS A 553 11.79 -5.52 17.58
CA HIS A 553 12.91 -6.46 17.73
C HIS A 553 12.91 -7.23 19.07
N HIS A 554 12.10 -6.82 20.05
CA HIS A 554 12.05 -7.40 21.40
C HIS A 554 10.88 -8.39 21.62
N ASP A 555 9.95 -8.50 20.66
CA ASP A 555 8.75 -9.33 20.76
C ASP A 555 8.56 -10.22 19.52
N ASP A 556 7.46 -11.00 19.49
CA ASP A 556 7.13 -11.93 18.39
C ASP A 556 6.03 -11.40 17.45
N LEU A 557 5.72 -10.10 17.48
CA LEU A 557 4.60 -9.53 16.72
C LEU A 557 4.80 -9.63 15.20
N ALA A 558 6.06 -9.58 14.73
CA ALA A 558 6.39 -9.68 13.32
C ALA A 558 7.29 -10.90 13.06
N PRO A 559 6.93 -11.78 12.10
CA PRO A 559 7.79 -12.90 11.73
C PRO A 559 9.17 -12.47 11.24
N GLU A 560 9.27 -11.28 10.65
CA GLU A 560 10.51 -10.69 10.13
C GLU A 560 11.52 -10.40 11.25
N THR A 561 11.11 -9.66 12.29
CA THR A 561 11.98 -9.32 13.41
C THR A 561 12.27 -10.51 14.32
N ARG A 562 11.32 -11.44 14.46
CA ARG A 562 11.54 -12.71 15.17
C ARG A 562 12.62 -13.55 14.49
N GLY A 563 12.55 -13.72 13.17
CA GLY A 563 13.56 -14.45 12.40
C GLY A 563 14.94 -13.81 12.50
N LEU A 564 14.99 -12.48 12.40
CA LEU A 564 16.23 -11.75 12.57
C LEU A 564 16.80 -11.91 13.98
N ARG A 565 15.98 -11.76 15.04
CA ARG A 565 16.43 -11.94 16.43
C ARG A 565 17.02 -13.34 16.65
N ALA A 566 16.34 -14.40 16.22
CA ALA A 566 16.85 -15.76 16.32
C ALA A 566 18.21 -15.90 15.61
N THR A 567 18.35 -15.29 14.43
CA THR A 567 19.62 -15.31 13.68
C THR A 567 20.72 -14.55 14.42
N LEU A 568 20.42 -13.39 15.03
CA LEU A 568 21.38 -12.64 15.85
C LEU A 568 21.84 -13.45 17.08
N GLU A 569 20.91 -14.13 17.75
CA GLU A 569 21.22 -15.03 18.87
C GLU A 569 22.12 -16.19 18.42
N ASP A 570 21.91 -16.72 17.22
CA ASP A 570 22.76 -17.77 16.64
C ASP A 570 24.19 -17.25 16.39
N GLU A 571 24.35 -16.09 15.77
CA GLU A 571 25.67 -15.48 15.53
C GLU A 571 26.44 -15.25 16.84
N VAL A 572 25.77 -14.72 17.87
CA VAL A 572 26.36 -14.49 19.20
C VAL A 572 26.83 -15.81 19.84
N ARG A 573 26.09 -16.91 19.64
CA ARG A 573 26.51 -18.23 20.15
C ARG A 573 27.69 -18.80 19.39
N LEU A 574 27.80 -18.51 18.10
CA LEU A 574 28.81 -19.08 17.22
C LEU A 574 30.13 -18.30 17.21
N GLY A 575 30.17 -17.04 17.63
CA GLY A 575 31.42 -16.29 17.70
C GLY A 575 31.29 -14.96 18.43
N GLN A 576 32.39 -14.22 18.50
CA GLN A 576 32.43 -12.94 19.22
C GLN A 576 31.59 -11.88 18.47
N PRO A 577 30.49 -11.36 19.06
CA PRO A 577 29.67 -10.33 18.41
C PRO A 577 30.38 -8.97 18.39
N LEU A 578 30.95 -8.61 17.24
CA LEU A 578 31.72 -7.38 17.08
C LEU A 578 30.82 -6.19 16.77
N ALA A 579 30.04 -6.27 15.68
CA ALA A 579 29.26 -5.12 15.22
C ALA A 579 27.90 -5.50 14.65
N PHE A 580 26.92 -4.64 14.89
CA PHE A 580 25.59 -4.68 14.28
C PHE A 580 25.28 -3.32 13.64
N VAL A 581 24.89 -3.31 12.37
CA VAL A 581 24.55 -2.10 11.63
C VAL A 581 23.17 -2.24 11.00
N ASP A 582 22.25 -1.36 11.39
CA ASP A 582 20.89 -1.29 10.86
C ASP A 582 20.77 -0.09 9.90
N ILE A 583 20.72 -0.34 8.60
CA ILE A 583 20.77 0.68 7.56
C ILE A 583 19.35 1.18 7.23
N HIS A 584 19.19 2.49 7.33
CA HIS A 584 17.95 3.24 7.18
C HIS A 584 18.12 4.46 6.26
N SER A 585 17.01 5.18 6.03
CA SER A 585 17.05 6.47 5.34
C SER A 585 16.19 7.54 6.01
N HIS A 586 16.67 8.78 5.94
CA HIS A 586 16.05 9.92 6.57
C HIS A 586 15.55 10.96 5.57
N SER A 587 14.29 11.36 5.69
CA SER A 587 13.63 12.27 4.73
C SER A 587 13.72 13.76 5.10
N ARG A 588 14.39 14.08 6.21
CA ARG A 588 14.40 15.43 6.83
C ARG A 588 15.78 15.96 7.17
N ARG A 589 16.80 15.12 7.05
CA ARG A 589 18.15 15.45 7.52
C ARG A 589 19.11 15.17 6.39
N ARG A 590 20.00 16.13 6.16
CA ARG A 590 21.06 16.06 5.15
C ARG A 590 22.18 15.12 5.56
N GLY A 591 22.89 14.61 4.55
CA GLY A 591 24.06 13.76 4.72
C GLY A 591 23.75 12.36 5.19
N ILE A 592 24.81 11.60 5.40
CA ILE A 592 24.75 10.28 6.04
C ILE A 592 25.17 10.47 7.49
N PHE A 593 24.48 9.88 8.45
CA PHE A 593 24.81 10.01 9.87
C PHE A 593 24.45 8.71 10.60
N ALA A 594 24.97 8.52 11.81
CA ALA A 594 24.59 7.38 12.63
C ALA A 594 23.67 7.78 13.80
N ILE A 595 23.04 6.77 14.38
CA ILE A 595 22.44 6.81 15.71
C ILE A 595 23.09 5.69 16.51
N ALA A 596 23.90 6.05 17.50
CA ALA A 596 24.63 5.13 18.37
C ALA A 596 23.98 5.02 19.76
N ASN A 597 24.35 3.95 20.49
CA ASN A 597 23.91 3.70 21.86
C ASN A 597 24.91 4.31 22.86
N GLY A 598 24.71 5.57 23.27
CA GLY A 598 25.56 6.21 24.28
C GLY A 598 26.81 6.93 23.75
N SER A 599 27.89 6.91 24.55
CA SER A 599 29.03 7.86 24.69
C SER A 599 29.45 8.75 23.50
N ASP A 600 30.03 9.91 23.86
CA ASP A 600 30.52 10.98 22.96
C ASP A 600 31.41 10.51 21.78
N ALA A 601 32.12 9.39 21.91
CA ALA A 601 32.97 8.80 20.89
C ALA A 601 32.57 7.33 20.61
N ASP A 602 31.86 7.08 19.51
CA ASP A 602 31.61 5.72 19.01
C ASP A 602 32.70 5.34 17.99
N PRO A 603 33.53 4.33 18.27
CA PRO A 603 34.65 3.97 17.40
C PRO A 603 34.25 3.59 15.97
N LEU A 604 33.07 3.00 15.76
CA LEU A 604 32.58 2.68 14.42
C LEU A 604 32.26 3.95 13.63
N VAL A 605 31.60 4.91 14.27
CA VAL A 605 31.30 6.20 13.66
C VAL A 605 32.58 6.94 13.27
N GLU A 606 33.59 6.94 14.15
CA GLU A 606 34.89 7.58 13.86
C GLU A 606 35.62 6.92 12.70
N ARG A 607 35.67 5.58 12.66
CA ARG A 607 36.31 4.87 11.56
C ARG A 607 35.56 5.06 10.25
N LEU A 608 34.22 5.09 10.29
CA LEU A 608 33.43 5.40 9.10
C LEU A 608 33.68 6.82 8.61
N ALA A 609 33.77 7.80 9.52
CA ALA A 609 34.12 9.19 9.19
C ALA A 609 35.51 9.30 8.53
N ALA A 610 36.46 8.46 8.95
CA ALA A 610 37.78 8.39 8.34
C ALA A 610 37.78 7.74 6.94
N ARG A 611 36.80 6.88 6.66
CA ARG A 611 36.66 6.15 5.39
C ARG A 611 35.78 6.87 4.37
N THR A 612 34.90 7.77 4.79
CA THR A 612 34.09 8.58 3.87
C THR A 612 33.80 9.97 4.40
N ARG A 613 33.89 10.95 3.50
CA ARG A 613 33.51 12.34 3.80
C ARG A 613 31.99 12.54 3.85
N LEU A 614 31.21 11.58 3.34
CA LEU A 614 29.75 11.64 3.29
C LEU A 614 29.09 11.54 4.67
N LEU A 615 29.84 11.02 5.66
CA LEU A 615 29.36 10.90 7.03
C LEU A 615 29.47 12.23 7.78
N ASP A 616 28.34 12.74 8.24
CA ASP A 616 28.21 13.75 9.26
C ASP A 616 28.42 13.14 10.66
N ALA A 617 29.70 12.94 10.99
CA ALA A 617 30.11 12.42 12.30
C ALA A 617 29.78 13.38 13.46
N ALA A 618 29.81 14.69 13.19
CA ALA A 618 29.53 15.72 14.19
C ALA A 618 28.05 15.71 14.58
N GLY A 619 27.14 15.62 13.61
CA GLY A 619 25.72 15.54 13.90
C GLY A 619 25.22 14.14 14.27
N THR A 620 26.07 13.10 14.27
CA THR A 620 25.63 11.75 14.64
C THR A 620 24.96 11.74 16.02
N ASN A 621 23.78 11.12 16.11
CA ASN A 621 23.02 11.10 17.36
C ASN A 621 23.61 10.05 18.30
N ARG A 622 23.87 10.44 19.54
CA ARG A 622 24.48 9.61 20.58
C ARG A 622 23.53 9.56 21.76
N ASN A 623 22.46 8.80 21.59
CA ASN A 623 21.37 8.80 22.54
C ASN A 623 21.62 7.75 23.62
N GLU A 624 21.39 8.11 24.89
CA GLU A 624 21.23 7.12 25.93
C GLU A 624 20.07 6.17 25.59
N VAL A 625 20.28 4.88 25.83
CA VAL A 625 19.26 3.87 25.56
C VAL A 625 18.19 3.94 26.64
N ARG A 626 16.93 4.17 26.24
CA ARG A 626 15.78 4.19 27.15
C ARG A 626 14.98 2.90 27.06
N ALA A 627 14.16 2.62 28.07
CA ALA A 627 13.27 1.46 28.11
C ALA A 627 12.22 1.41 26.99
N GLN A 628 11.95 2.52 26.30
CA GLN A 628 11.06 2.52 25.13
C GLN A 628 11.78 2.17 23.82
N ASP A 629 13.12 2.16 23.82
CA ASP A 629 13.93 1.91 22.65
C ASP A 629 14.25 0.41 22.48
N GLU A 630 13.74 -0.47 23.35
CA GLU A 630 14.02 -1.93 23.36
C GLU A 630 13.69 -2.62 22.04
N GLY A 631 12.64 -2.13 21.38
CA GLY A 631 12.21 -2.64 20.10
C GLY A 631 13.02 -2.14 18.91
N VAL A 632 14.02 -1.28 19.11
CA VAL A 632 14.88 -0.76 18.03
C VAL A 632 16.04 -1.73 17.79
N GLY A 633 16.34 -2.04 16.52
CA GLY A 633 17.34 -3.03 16.10
C GLY A 633 18.70 -2.82 16.76
N ARG A 634 19.25 -1.60 16.72
CA ARG A 634 20.55 -1.28 17.37
C ARG A 634 20.54 -1.52 18.88
N VAL A 635 19.40 -1.36 19.56
CA VAL A 635 19.31 -1.57 21.02
C VAL A 635 19.22 -3.06 21.31
N ALA A 636 18.37 -3.77 20.59
CA ALA A 636 18.21 -5.22 20.72
C ALA A 636 19.53 -5.95 20.48
N ALA A 637 20.28 -5.59 19.42
CA ALA A 637 21.57 -6.20 19.13
C ALA A 637 22.64 -5.87 20.20
N ALA A 638 22.70 -4.63 20.69
CA ALA A 638 23.63 -4.30 21.78
C ALA A 638 23.35 -5.12 23.05
N ARG A 639 22.07 -5.37 23.37
CA ARG A 639 21.67 -6.22 24.51
C ARG A 639 22.03 -7.70 24.32
N LEU A 640 22.12 -8.17 23.07
CA LEU A 640 22.63 -9.49 22.73
C LEU A 640 24.17 -9.58 22.81
N GLY A 641 24.87 -8.46 23.03
CA GLY A 641 26.31 -8.44 23.24
C GLY A 641 27.13 -7.87 22.09
N PHE A 642 26.50 -7.39 21.00
CA PHE A 642 27.23 -6.70 19.94
C PHE A 642 27.90 -5.43 20.46
N ARG A 643 29.24 -5.40 20.37
CA ARG A 643 30.06 -4.32 20.95
C ARG A 643 29.78 -2.96 20.31
N TYR A 644 29.69 -2.92 18.98
CA TYR A 644 29.40 -1.70 18.23
C TYR A 644 28.05 -1.86 17.53
N SER A 645 27.04 -1.12 17.97
CA SER A 645 25.68 -1.29 17.45
C SER A 645 25.06 0.05 17.11
N VAL A 646 24.82 0.29 15.82
CA VAL A 646 24.39 1.59 15.29
C VAL A 646 23.26 1.45 14.27
N THR A 647 22.42 2.48 14.19
CA THR A 647 21.58 2.72 13.01
C THR A 647 22.32 3.66 12.08
N LEU A 648 22.52 3.28 10.82
CA LEU A 648 23.12 4.14 9.80
C LEU A 648 22.02 4.77 8.93
N GLU A 649 21.90 6.08 8.97
CA GLU A 649 20.86 6.84 8.30
C GLU A 649 21.42 7.55 7.07
N SER A 650 20.87 7.25 5.90
CA SER A 650 21.18 7.96 4.66
C SER A 650 20.11 9.00 4.33
N SER A 651 20.47 10.24 4.11
CA SER A 651 19.55 11.25 3.56
C SER A 651 18.92 10.75 2.26
N LEU A 652 17.60 10.90 2.11
CA LEU A 652 16.89 10.58 0.86
C LEU A 652 17.19 11.56 -0.28
N CYS A 653 17.97 12.61 -0.02
CA CYS A 653 18.20 13.64 -1.03
C CYS A 653 19.58 14.29 -1.00
N ALA A 654 19.89 15.08 0.02
CA ALA A 654 21.04 15.97 0.01
C ALA A 654 22.26 15.38 0.74
N ARG A 655 23.47 15.69 0.24
CA ARG A 655 24.73 15.54 0.96
C ARG A 655 24.74 16.46 2.17
N HIS A 656 25.67 16.22 3.10
CA HIS A 656 25.89 17.14 4.21
C HIS A 656 26.38 18.50 3.67
N SER A 657 25.94 19.61 4.29
CA SER A 657 26.21 20.97 3.80
C SER A 657 27.70 21.29 3.68
N SER A 658 28.56 20.66 4.50
CA SER A 658 30.02 20.81 4.41
C SER A 658 30.62 20.27 3.10
N LEU A 659 29.87 19.43 2.36
CA LEU A 659 30.26 18.92 1.04
C LEU A 659 29.61 19.70 -0.11
N GLY A 660 28.99 20.84 0.21
CA GLY A 660 28.26 21.68 -0.73
C GLY A 660 26.78 21.34 -0.82
N GLU A 661 26.09 22.13 -1.64
CA GLU A 661 24.64 22.07 -1.86
C GLU A 661 24.30 21.06 -2.96
N GLN A 662 24.71 19.81 -2.80
CA GLN A 662 24.54 18.76 -3.82
C GLN A 662 23.68 17.60 -3.29
N HIS A 663 22.96 16.95 -4.20
CA HIS A 663 22.24 15.71 -3.87
C HIS A 663 23.19 14.51 -3.74
N LEU A 664 22.81 13.54 -2.90
CA LEU A 664 23.41 12.22 -2.85
C LEU A 664 23.08 11.48 -4.15
N SER A 665 24.12 11.02 -4.84
CA SER A 665 24.02 10.11 -5.97
C SER A 665 23.90 8.67 -5.48
N LEU A 666 23.52 7.74 -6.37
CA LEU A 666 23.58 6.32 -6.04
C LEU A 666 25.03 5.85 -5.81
N GLU A 667 25.99 6.44 -6.51
CA GLU A 667 27.42 6.17 -6.32
C GLU A 667 27.89 6.59 -4.92
N ASP A 668 27.37 7.71 -4.38
CA ASP A 668 27.64 8.10 -2.99
C ASP A 668 27.13 7.04 -2.00
N LEU A 669 25.92 6.52 -2.24
CA LEU A 669 25.33 5.50 -1.37
C LEU A 669 26.12 4.18 -1.45
N VAL A 670 26.45 3.73 -2.66
CA VAL A 670 27.26 2.52 -2.91
C VAL A 670 28.66 2.67 -2.31
N SER A 671 29.33 3.81 -2.52
CA SER A 671 30.64 4.07 -1.92
C SER A 671 30.60 4.16 -0.40
N CYS A 672 29.49 4.63 0.20
CA CYS A 672 29.30 4.56 1.65
C CYS A 672 29.24 3.11 2.16
N GLY A 673 28.64 2.19 1.40
CA GLY A 673 28.62 0.77 1.74
C GLY A 673 30.02 0.15 1.76
N ALA A 674 30.85 0.48 0.76
CA ALA A 674 32.26 0.07 0.74
C ALA A 674 33.07 0.67 1.90
N ALA A 675 32.86 1.96 2.18
CA ALA A 675 33.50 2.65 3.31
C ALA A 675 33.13 2.02 4.67
N LEU A 676 31.88 1.59 4.83
CA LEU A 676 31.43 0.85 6.01
C LEU A 676 32.19 -0.46 6.20
N CYS A 677 32.41 -1.22 5.11
CA CYS A 677 33.18 -2.46 5.18
C CYS A 677 34.60 -2.23 5.68
N MET A 678 35.26 -1.20 5.15
CA MET A 678 36.62 -0.83 5.57
C MET A 678 36.69 -0.30 7.00
N ALA A 679 35.68 0.45 7.45
CA ALA A 679 35.60 0.94 8.83
C ALA A 679 35.47 -0.22 9.82
N LEU A 680 34.69 -1.24 9.47
CA LEU A 680 34.55 -2.47 10.26
C LEU A 680 35.82 -3.31 10.27
N LEU A 681 36.56 -3.37 9.16
CA LEU A 681 37.89 -3.98 9.11
C LEU A 681 38.87 -3.27 10.04
N ASP A 682 38.87 -1.94 10.07
CA ASP A 682 39.72 -1.16 10.99
C ASP A 682 39.40 -1.44 12.45
N LEU A 683 38.11 -1.64 12.78
CA LEU A 683 37.68 -2.04 14.11
C LEU A 683 38.13 -3.45 14.47
N ALA A 684 37.97 -4.41 13.56
CA ALA A 684 38.36 -5.80 13.79
C ALA A 684 39.88 -5.95 14.00
N ARG A 685 40.68 -5.08 13.37
CA ARG A 685 42.14 -5.02 13.51
C ARG A 685 42.62 -4.21 14.71
N ALA A 686 41.74 -3.42 15.33
CA ALA A 686 42.11 -2.63 16.50
C ALA A 686 42.34 -3.56 17.70
N PRO A 687 43.34 -3.26 18.56
CA PRO A 687 43.50 -4.00 19.81
C PRO A 687 42.23 -3.89 20.65
N PRO A 688 41.81 -4.95 21.36
CA PRO A 688 40.65 -4.88 22.22
C PRO A 688 40.84 -3.75 23.26
N PRO A 689 39.79 -2.99 23.60
CA PRO A 689 39.89 -2.00 24.65
C PRO A 689 40.35 -2.67 25.95
N PRO A 690 41.11 -1.96 26.81
CA PRO A 690 41.52 -2.49 28.11
C PRO A 690 40.28 -2.95 28.89
N ALA A 691 40.38 -4.11 29.54
CA ALA A 691 39.30 -4.63 30.35
C ALA A 691 38.89 -3.57 31.40
N PRO A 692 37.59 -3.38 31.68
CA PRO A 692 37.16 -2.44 32.69
C PRO A 692 37.81 -2.81 34.03
N GLU A 693 38.55 -1.86 34.62
CA GLU A 693 39.14 -2.03 35.96
C GLU A 693 38.01 -2.03 37.00
N GLY A 694 37.63 -3.22 37.48
CA GLY A 694 36.72 -3.44 38.62
C GLY A 694 35.23 -3.53 38.25
N GLY A 695 34.42 -4.43 38.81
CA GLY A 695 34.64 -5.24 40.01
C GLY A 695 33.70 -6.44 40.10
N LEU A 696 34.01 -7.23 41.13
CA LEU A 696 33.28 -8.38 41.69
C LEU A 696 31.80 -8.10 41.98
#